data_AF-A0A7C2QCR2-F1
#
_entry.id   AF-A0A7C2QCR2-F1
#
_cell.length_a   1.000
_cell.length_b   1.000
_cell.length_c   1.000
_cell.angle_alpha   90.00
_cell.angle_beta   90.00
_cell.angle_gamma   90.00
#
_symmetry.space_group_name_H-M   'P 1'
#
loop_
_entity.id
_entity.type
_entity.pdbx_description
1 polymer ?
#
loop_
_entity_poly.entity_id
_entity_poly.type
_entity_poly.pdbx_seq_one_letter_code
_entity_poly.pdbx_strand_id
1 'polypeptide(L)'
;MFGTGFFTLGIIVIVVIIIVVINALLSMYRKVPPNRALIVTGFRGKRVVAGGGTVVVPLAEQASELSLEARIIDIKSPEILTRDKVPLAVEAVATVKIGSSNEDILKASERFLGKTDQEIDKNIKEILEGHTREVIARTSLQQLLHDRESVVAEVNKSAVTDLQKLGLAIDAYTIKDILDTRGAIRLALSSLIIDVTTPKILTSDKIPVSVSATAAVKFNLDDLEKAGGRFLNRKPDEVISSIREILEGKTREVIAAVTLEKLLHEREEIVKKVEEAIKDDFAKMGLILDTFAIKDIGDPEKAIEFRVAPQIKEQETQARMKQAELEKTAKNYELEQALEIAKRQAETEKEKRVFTAQQDAEAKAQEAKQLAEARKAAAEADAQAAEKEAEANQRKQVAQIEADVRVSEERKKAEAKRAEADMAYHITEKEKQIELQNLEAMRKEKELEATVKKPAEAERFKIEQLAEAEKLRQIALAQAEAEKIKLAGQAEAEAIKAKGLAEAEITEAQGMAIAKAMMKKAEAWRMYNNAAIAEIMIERLPEIAEKVSAPLNRVDKVIMIGGSNGAGFSNLTKDIAGTVATVPEVLKNLTGFDIIEAIKSIQQNPTTQQTQTQAQIQQTQTQQLQQQPRPNIPPTNPNIK
;
A
#
# COMPACT_ATOMS: atom_id res chain seq x y z
N MET A 1 47.99 -104.17 -71.86
CA MET A 1 48.13 -103.04 -70.92
C MET A 1 46.92 -102.08 -70.91
N PHE A 2 45.77 -102.41 -71.55
CA PHE A 2 44.63 -101.48 -71.71
C PHE A 2 43.38 -101.79 -70.85
N GLY A 3 43.36 -102.89 -70.07
CA GLY A 3 42.17 -103.33 -69.32
C GLY A 3 41.99 -102.69 -67.93
N THR A 4 43.07 -102.25 -67.28
CA THR A 4 43.01 -101.64 -65.94
C THR A 4 42.50 -100.20 -65.97
N GLY A 5 42.67 -99.47 -67.08
CA GLY A 5 42.25 -98.08 -67.20
C GLY A 5 40.74 -97.85 -67.25
N PHE A 6 39.97 -98.78 -67.82
CA PHE A 6 38.50 -98.67 -67.86
C PHE A 6 37.85 -98.96 -66.50
N PHE A 7 38.43 -99.91 -65.75
CA PHE A 7 37.94 -100.25 -64.41
C PHE A 7 38.18 -99.11 -63.41
N THR A 8 39.35 -98.47 -63.47
CA THR A 8 39.65 -97.30 -62.64
C THR A 8 38.78 -96.10 -63.00
N LEU A 9 38.52 -95.86 -64.29
CA LEU A 9 37.57 -94.82 -64.76
C LEU A 9 36.13 -95.07 -64.26
N GLY A 10 35.65 -96.32 -64.32
CA GLY A 10 34.30 -96.66 -63.84
C GLY A 10 34.13 -96.43 -62.33
N ILE A 11 35.14 -96.79 -61.54
CA ILE A 11 35.14 -96.54 -60.09
C ILE A 11 35.15 -95.03 -59.80
N ILE A 12 35.94 -94.26 -60.54
CA ILE A 12 36.00 -92.80 -60.39
C ILE A 12 34.62 -92.17 -60.68
N VAL A 13 33.94 -92.60 -61.74
CA VAL A 13 32.59 -92.09 -62.08
C VAL A 13 31.57 -92.41 -60.98
N ILE A 14 31.59 -93.63 -60.44
CA ILE A 14 30.70 -94.03 -59.34
C ILE A 14 30.98 -93.21 -58.07
N VAL A 15 32.27 -93.01 -57.74
CA VAL A 15 32.68 -92.19 -56.58
C VAL A 15 32.23 -90.74 -56.76
N VAL A 16 32.37 -90.17 -57.96
CA VAL A 16 31.88 -88.81 -58.27
C VAL A 16 30.36 -88.73 -58.13
N ILE A 17 29.61 -89.70 -58.65
CA ILE A 17 28.14 -89.75 -58.49
C ILE A 17 27.76 -89.84 -57.01
N ILE A 18 28.44 -90.68 -56.23
CA ILE A 18 28.21 -90.80 -54.78
C ILE A 18 28.50 -89.48 -54.07
N ILE A 19 29.60 -88.81 -54.39
CA ILE A 19 29.95 -87.51 -53.80
C ILE A 19 28.91 -86.44 -54.17
N VAL A 20 28.42 -86.43 -55.41
CA VAL A 20 27.37 -85.51 -55.85
C VAL A 20 26.05 -85.81 -55.12
N VAL A 21 25.68 -87.07 -54.98
CA VAL A 21 24.46 -87.50 -54.25
C VAL A 21 24.57 -87.18 -52.76
N ILE A 22 25.72 -87.41 -52.13
CA ILE A 22 25.97 -87.06 -50.73
C ILE A 22 25.92 -85.54 -50.54
N ASN A 23 26.53 -84.75 -51.42
CA ASN A 23 26.44 -83.28 -51.36
C ASN A 23 24.99 -82.79 -51.58
N ALA A 24 24.23 -83.44 -52.47
CA ALA A 24 22.82 -83.13 -52.68
C ALA A 24 21.96 -83.47 -51.44
N LEU A 25 22.24 -84.58 -50.75
CA LEU A 25 21.57 -84.97 -49.50
C LEU A 25 21.93 -84.05 -48.34
N LEU A 26 23.20 -83.64 -48.22
CA LEU A 26 23.67 -82.73 -47.17
C LEU A 26 23.15 -81.30 -47.38
N SER A 27 23.08 -80.83 -48.63
CA SER A 27 22.50 -79.52 -48.95
C SER A 27 20.97 -79.48 -48.80
N MET A 28 20.33 -80.64 -48.67
CA MET A 28 18.88 -80.73 -48.49
C MET A 28 18.43 -80.33 -47.08
N TYR A 29 19.27 -80.45 -46.06
CA TYR A 29 18.86 -80.16 -44.68
C TYR A 29 19.29 -78.74 -44.26
N ARG A 30 18.32 -77.84 -44.10
CA ARG A 30 18.56 -76.48 -43.58
C ARG A 30 18.06 -76.37 -42.14
N LYS A 31 18.95 -75.90 -41.25
CA LYS A 31 18.63 -75.60 -39.85
C LYS A 31 18.43 -74.10 -39.67
N VAL A 32 17.38 -73.73 -38.95
CA VAL A 32 16.93 -72.36 -38.75
C VAL A 32 16.94 -72.07 -37.25
N PRO A 33 17.59 -70.98 -36.81
CA PRO A 33 17.56 -70.60 -35.40
C PRO A 33 16.15 -70.12 -35.01
N PRO A 34 15.79 -70.15 -33.71
CA PRO A 34 14.43 -69.83 -33.25
C PRO A 34 14.00 -68.38 -33.48
N ASN A 35 14.94 -67.46 -33.71
CA ASN A 35 14.70 -66.06 -34.07
C ASN A 35 14.45 -65.85 -35.58
N ARG A 36 14.41 -66.92 -36.38
CA ARG A 36 14.14 -66.84 -37.83
C ARG A 36 13.08 -67.86 -38.24
N ALA A 37 12.28 -67.48 -39.23
CA ALA A 37 11.40 -68.38 -39.94
C ALA A 37 11.98 -68.69 -41.32
N LEU A 38 11.92 -69.96 -41.72
CA LEU A 38 12.23 -70.37 -43.07
C LEU A 38 10.93 -70.61 -43.82
N ILE A 39 10.75 -69.85 -44.90
CA ILE A 39 9.65 -70.02 -45.84
C ILE A 39 10.19 -70.83 -47.02
N VAL A 40 9.65 -72.04 -47.18
CA VAL A 40 9.98 -72.93 -48.28
C VAL A 40 8.84 -72.87 -49.29
N THR A 41 9.17 -72.50 -50.54
CA THR A 41 8.23 -72.42 -51.65
C THR A 41 8.67 -73.35 -52.78
N GLY A 42 7.75 -74.13 -53.35
CA GLY A 42 8.07 -75.03 -54.45
C GLY A 42 6.91 -75.93 -54.85
N PHE A 43 7.21 -77.07 -55.48
CA PHE A 43 6.20 -78.00 -55.99
C PHE A 43 5.29 -78.61 -54.90
N ARG A 44 5.73 -78.59 -53.63
CA ARG A 44 4.98 -79.06 -52.45
C ARG A 44 4.15 -77.96 -51.77
N GLY A 45 4.02 -76.80 -52.40
CA GLY A 45 3.32 -75.63 -51.85
C GLY A 45 4.20 -74.75 -50.98
N LYS A 46 3.56 -73.92 -50.15
CA LYS A 46 4.22 -73.00 -49.20
C LYS A 46 4.27 -73.67 -47.82
N ARG A 47 5.46 -73.79 -47.23
CA ARG A 47 5.66 -74.30 -45.86
C ARG A 47 6.45 -73.31 -45.04
N VAL A 48 5.96 -73.01 -43.83
CA VAL A 48 6.66 -72.17 -42.85
C VAL A 48 7.21 -73.06 -41.74
N VAL A 49 8.48 -72.83 -41.37
CA VAL A 49 9.13 -73.48 -40.23
C VAL A 49 9.76 -72.39 -39.37
N ALA A 50 9.19 -72.14 -38.19
CA ALA A 50 9.74 -71.21 -37.19
C ALA A 50 10.52 -72.01 -36.15
N GLY A 51 11.86 -71.84 -36.10
CA GLY A 51 12.73 -72.56 -35.17
C GLY A 51 12.73 -74.08 -35.37
N GLY A 52 13.72 -74.61 -36.10
CA GLY A 52 13.80 -76.03 -36.36
C GLY A 52 14.71 -76.40 -37.54
N GLY A 53 14.58 -77.63 -38.03
CA GLY A 53 15.24 -78.09 -39.25
C GLY A 53 14.20 -78.56 -40.25
N THR A 54 14.42 -78.28 -41.53
CA THR A 54 13.55 -78.79 -42.58
C THR A 54 14.36 -79.23 -43.79
N VAL A 55 13.79 -80.19 -44.51
CA VAL A 55 14.37 -80.72 -45.73
C VAL A 55 13.84 -79.88 -46.89
N VAL A 56 14.76 -79.19 -47.57
CA VAL A 56 14.54 -78.33 -48.74
C VAL A 56 15.23 -78.97 -49.94
N VAL A 57 14.50 -79.31 -50.98
CA VAL A 57 15.09 -79.87 -52.21
C VAL A 57 15.62 -78.73 -53.07
N PRO A 58 16.96 -78.52 -53.17
CA PRO A 58 17.54 -77.30 -53.75
C PRO A 58 17.21 -77.06 -55.23
N LEU A 59 16.79 -78.09 -55.96
CA LEU A 59 16.45 -77.99 -57.39
C LEU A 59 14.96 -77.66 -57.64
N ALA A 60 14.08 -77.93 -56.68
CA ALA A 60 12.61 -77.83 -56.85
C ALA A 60 11.93 -76.94 -55.81
N GLU A 61 12.67 -76.49 -54.79
CA GLU A 61 12.19 -75.66 -53.69
C GLU A 61 13.17 -74.50 -53.44
N GLN A 62 12.61 -73.30 -53.27
CA GLN A 62 13.33 -72.11 -52.86
C GLN A 62 13.11 -71.88 -51.36
N ALA A 63 14.17 -71.58 -50.63
CA ALA A 63 14.12 -71.36 -49.21
C ALA A 63 14.63 -69.96 -48.86
N SER A 64 13.72 -69.15 -48.31
CA SER A 64 13.97 -67.77 -47.93
C SER A 64 13.79 -67.61 -46.42
N GLU A 65 14.71 -66.89 -45.79
CA GLU A 65 14.67 -66.61 -44.35
C GLU A 65 13.96 -65.27 -44.09
N LEU A 66 13.21 -65.22 -42.99
CA LEU A 66 12.56 -64.03 -42.49
C LEU A 66 12.87 -63.88 -40.99
N SER A 67 13.32 -62.70 -40.57
CA SER A 67 13.64 -62.45 -39.16
C SER A 67 12.36 -62.32 -38.33
N LEU A 68 12.29 -63.05 -37.21
CA LEU A 68 11.21 -62.97 -36.22
C LEU A 68 11.59 -62.09 -35.02
N GLU A 69 12.75 -61.43 -35.07
CA GLU A 69 13.22 -60.57 -33.98
C GLU A 69 12.32 -59.35 -33.80
N ALA A 70 12.17 -58.94 -32.54
CA ALA A 70 11.48 -57.72 -32.21
C ALA A 70 12.29 -56.50 -32.68
N ARG A 71 11.60 -55.55 -33.30
CA ARG A 71 12.14 -54.32 -33.86
C ARG A 71 11.62 -53.14 -33.06
N ILE A 72 12.50 -52.22 -32.72
CA ILE A 72 12.15 -50.97 -32.04
C ILE A 72 11.97 -49.90 -33.12
N ILE A 73 10.77 -49.35 -33.21
CA ILE A 73 10.40 -48.34 -34.19
C ILE A 73 10.18 -47.02 -33.46
N ASP A 74 11.02 -46.05 -33.77
CA ASP A 74 10.87 -44.66 -33.30
C ASP A 74 9.88 -43.91 -34.20
N ILE A 75 8.77 -43.50 -33.59
CA ILE A 75 7.69 -42.77 -34.24
C ILE A 75 7.83 -41.31 -33.82
N LYS A 76 7.99 -40.44 -34.81
CA LYS A 76 8.05 -38.99 -34.60
C LYS A 76 7.03 -38.35 -35.50
N SER A 77 5.99 -37.78 -34.90
CA SER A 77 4.93 -37.10 -35.63
C SER A 77 4.99 -35.60 -35.31
N PRO A 78 5.61 -34.78 -36.18
CA PRO A 78 5.64 -33.34 -35.98
C PRO A 78 4.27 -32.72 -36.31
N GLU A 79 3.85 -31.75 -35.49
CA GLU A 79 2.74 -30.82 -35.76
C GLU A 79 1.38 -31.50 -36.03
N ILE A 80 0.93 -32.33 -35.09
CA ILE A 80 -0.43 -32.89 -35.06
C ILE A 80 -1.35 -31.91 -34.33
N LEU A 81 -2.47 -31.55 -34.96
CA LEU A 81 -3.54 -30.81 -34.29
C LEU A 81 -4.42 -31.80 -33.52
N THR A 82 -4.52 -31.60 -32.20
CA THR A 82 -5.47 -32.34 -31.35
C THR A 82 -6.91 -31.94 -31.62
N ARG A 83 -7.88 -32.61 -30.96
CA ARG A 83 -9.31 -32.25 -31.04
C ARG A 83 -9.54 -30.78 -30.67
N ASP A 84 -8.77 -30.29 -29.70
CA ASP A 84 -8.86 -28.92 -29.19
C ASP A 84 -8.09 -27.92 -30.07
N LYS A 85 -7.67 -28.34 -31.28
CA LYS A 85 -6.88 -27.60 -32.27
C LYS A 85 -5.49 -27.18 -31.78
N VAL A 86 -4.98 -27.75 -30.70
CA VAL A 86 -3.63 -27.45 -30.21
C VAL A 86 -2.60 -28.23 -31.02
N PRO A 87 -1.61 -27.57 -31.66
CA PRO A 87 -0.54 -28.25 -32.38
C PRO A 87 0.49 -28.83 -31.41
N LEU A 88 0.72 -30.14 -31.53
CA LEU A 88 1.65 -30.90 -30.69
C LEU A 88 2.56 -31.76 -31.56
N ALA A 89 3.78 -31.99 -31.11
CA ALA A 89 4.65 -33.02 -31.63
C ALA A 89 4.69 -34.18 -30.65
N VAL A 90 4.42 -35.39 -31.12
CA VAL A 90 4.42 -36.59 -30.28
C VAL A 90 5.59 -37.48 -30.70
N GLU A 91 6.40 -37.88 -29.71
CA GLU A 91 7.39 -38.93 -29.87
C GLU A 91 6.90 -40.18 -29.17
N ALA A 92 6.88 -41.30 -29.89
CA ALA A 92 6.49 -42.60 -29.36
C ALA A 92 7.46 -43.67 -29.82
N VAL A 93 7.54 -44.74 -29.05
CA VAL A 93 8.36 -45.91 -29.36
C VAL A 93 7.45 -47.13 -29.36
N ALA A 94 7.53 -47.91 -30.44
CA ALA A 94 6.80 -49.15 -30.56
C ALA A 94 7.77 -50.31 -30.76
N THR A 95 7.52 -51.42 -30.07
CA THR A 95 8.23 -52.68 -30.29
C THR A 95 7.32 -53.59 -31.10
N VAL A 96 7.73 -53.92 -32.33
CA VAL A 96 6.95 -54.69 -33.30
C VAL A 96 7.71 -55.94 -33.70
N LYS A 97 7.03 -57.06 -33.81
CA LYS A 97 7.60 -58.31 -34.33
C LYS A 97 6.66 -58.95 -35.34
N ILE A 98 7.17 -59.96 -36.04
CA ILE A 98 6.31 -60.82 -36.87
C ILE A 98 5.51 -61.74 -35.94
N GLY A 99 4.22 -61.93 -36.24
CA GLY A 99 3.36 -62.80 -35.46
C GLY A 99 3.88 -64.24 -35.43
N SER A 100 3.62 -64.95 -34.33
CA SER A 100 4.12 -66.33 -34.14
C SER A 100 3.26 -67.38 -34.83
N SER A 101 2.10 -67.01 -35.38
CA SER A 101 1.24 -67.92 -36.14
C SER A 101 1.81 -68.18 -37.53
N ASN A 102 1.64 -69.40 -38.04
CA ASN A 102 2.01 -69.75 -39.41
C ASN A 102 1.34 -68.83 -40.44
N GLU A 103 0.11 -68.38 -40.15
CA GLU A 103 -0.62 -67.46 -41.03
C GLU A 103 -0.01 -66.05 -41.05
N ASP A 104 0.43 -65.55 -39.90
CA ASP A 104 1.07 -64.24 -39.78
C ASP A 104 2.42 -64.21 -40.49
N ILE A 105 3.22 -65.27 -40.31
CA ILE A 105 4.51 -65.40 -40.99
C ILE A 105 4.31 -65.48 -42.51
N LEU A 106 3.26 -66.15 -42.99
CA LEU A 106 2.91 -66.16 -44.41
C LEU A 106 2.54 -64.76 -44.92
N LYS A 107 1.64 -64.05 -44.24
CA LYS A 107 1.24 -62.67 -44.60
C LYS A 107 2.45 -61.72 -44.63
N ALA A 108 3.32 -61.83 -43.63
CA ALA A 108 4.54 -61.04 -43.55
C ALA A 108 5.53 -61.40 -44.67
N SER A 109 5.65 -62.69 -45.01
CA SER A 109 6.49 -63.14 -46.13
C SER A 109 6.02 -62.60 -47.48
N GLU A 110 4.72 -62.40 -47.69
CA GLU A 110 4.23 -61.85 -48.96
C GLU A 110 4.60 -60.37 -49.16
N ARG A 111 4.83 -59.62 -48.07
CA ARG A 111 5.10 -58.17 -48.14
C ARG A 111 6.53 -57.74 -47.86
N PHE A 112 7.26 -58.52 -47.05
CA PHE A 112 8.57 -58.14 -46.52
C PHE A 112 9.71 -59.05 -47.00
N LEU A 113 9.41 -60.17 -47.65
CA LEU A 113 10.45 -61.06 -48.17
C LEU A 113 11.27 -60.38 -49.27
N GLY A 114 12.59 -60.36 -49.11
CA GLY A 114 13.51 -59.72 -50.05
C GLY A 114 13.67 -58.21 -49.86
N LYS A 115 12.94 -57.57 -48.94
CA LYS A 115 13.18 -56.18 -48.54
C LYS A 115 14.32 -56.09 -47.53
N THR A 116 14.97 -54.94 -47.50
CA THR A 116 15.96 -54.63 -46.47
C THR A 116 15.27 -54.31 -45.13
N ASP A 117 15.99 -54.48 -44.02
CA ASP A 117 15.46 -54.16 -42.70
C ASP A 117 15.01 -52.69 -42.60
N GLN A 118 15.73 -51.77 -43.24
CA GLN A 118 15.39 -50.35 -43.29
C GLN A 118 14.07 -50.07 -44.01
N GLU A 119 13.77 -50.79 -45.09
CA GLU A 119 12.51 -50.64 -45.82
C GLU A 119 11.33 -51.20 -45.02
N ILE A 120 11.54 -52.29 -44.29
CA ILE A 120 10.53 -52.87 -43.40
C ILE A 120 10.23 -51.86 -42.28
N ASP A 121 11.27 -51.37 -41.61
CA ASP A 121 11.14 -50.41 -40.51
C ASP A 121 10.47 -49.12 -40.98
N LYS A 122 10.80 -48.63 -42.19
CA LYS A 122 10.14 -47.47 -42.80
C LYS A 122 8.64 -47.71 -43.03
N ASN A 123 8.25 -48.85 -43.61
CA ASN A 123 6.84 -49.18 -43.85
C ASN A 123 6.05 -49.27 -42.54
N ILE A 124 6.63 -49.90 -41.52
CA ILE A 124 5.99 -50.02 -40.19
C ILE A 124 5.86 -48.65 -39.54
N LYS A 125 6.92 -47.83 -39.62
CA LYS A 125 6.92 -46.46 -39.11
C LYS A 125 5.82 -45.62 -39.73
N GLU A 126 5.66 -45.65 -41.06
CA GLU A 126 4.62 -44.86 -41.76
C GLU A 126 3.20 -45.25 -41.30
N ILE A 127 2.93 -46.54 -41.09
CA ILE A 127 1.63 -47.02 -40.60
C ILE A 127 1.38 -46.58 -39.16
N LEU A 128 2.36 -46.79 -38.27
CA LEU A 128 2.23 -46.41 -36.86
C LEU A 128 2.14 -44.89 -36.69
N GLU A 129 2.88 -44.13 -37.48
CA GLU A 129 2.79 -42.66 -37.50
C GLU A 129 1.39 -42.21 -37.94
N GLY A 130 0.82 -42.83 -38.97
CA GLY A 130 -0.54 -42.57 -39.43
C GLY A 130 -1.60 -42.79 -38.34
N HIS A 131 -1.58 -43.95 -37.68
CA HIS A 131 -2.52 -44.23 -36.59
C HIS A 131 -2.29 -43.36 -35.36
N THR A 132 -1.03 -43.09 -35.00
CA THR A 132 -0.71 -42.17 -33.91
C THR A 132 -1.31 -40.80 -34.21
N ARG A 133 -1.07 -40.26 -35.41
CA ARG A 133 -1.64 -38.98 -35.85
C ARG A 133 -3.16 -38.97 -35.80
N GLU A 134 -3.81 -40.04 -36.27
CA GLU A 134 -5.27 -40.17 -36.26
C GLU A 134 -5.86 -40.15 -34.84
N VAL A 135 -5.30 -40.93 -33.92
CA VAL A 135 -5.78 -41.00 -32.53
C VAL A 135 -5.52 -39.69 -31.80
N ILE A 136 -4.33 -39.09 -31.96
CA ILE A 136 -4.00 -37.80 -31.35
C ILE A 136 -4.94 -36.70 -31.87
N ALA A 137 -5.32 -36.74 -33.16
CA ALA A 137 -6.22 -35.74 -33.74
C ALA A 137 -7.65 -35.77 -33.17
N ARG A 138 -8.12 -36.92 -32.68
CA ARG A 138 -9.44 -37.05 -32.03
C ARG A 138 -9.40 -36.94 -30.50
N THR A 139 -8.20 -36.98 -29.91
CA THR A 139 -8.00 -36.90 -28.46
C THR A 139 -7.88 -35.45 -28.01
N SER A 140 -8.35 -35.15 -26.79
CA SER A 140 -8.16 -33.83 -26.15
C SER A 140 -6.73 -33.68 -25.58
N LEU A 141 -6.24 -32.46 -25.47
CA LEU A 141 -4.96 -32.15 -24.82
C LEU A 141 -4.96 -32.61 -23.36
N GLN A 142 -6.07 -32.41 -22.64
CA GLN A 142 -6.17 -32.80 -21.24
C GLN A 142 -6.01 -34.31 -21.06
N GLN A 143 -6.67 -35.11 -21.90
CA GLN A 143 -6.55 -36.56 -21.86
C GLN A 143 -5.12 -37.02 -22.18
N LEU A 144 -4.44 -36.36 -23.14
CA LEU A 144 -3.03 -36.62 -23.44
C LEU A 144 -2.08 -36.32 -22.28
N LEU A 145 -2.41 -35.35 -21.42
CA LEU A 145 -1.57 -34.98 -20.30
C LEU A 145 -1.87 -35.80 -19.04
N HIS A 146 -3.14 -36.09 -18.76
CA HIS A 146 -3.57 -36.78 -17.54
C HIS A 146 -3.71 -38.30 -17.69
N ASP A 147 -4.18 -38.79 -18.85
CA ASP A 147 -4.51 -40.21 -19.07
C ASP A 147 -3.85 -40.73 -20.36
N ARG A 148 -2.52 -40.79 -20.32
CA ARG A 148 -1.68 -41.29 -21.42
C ARG A 148 -1.93 -42.76 -21.72
N GLU A 149 -2.30 -43.54 -20.71
CA GLU A 149 -2.55 -44.98 -20.87
C GLU A 149 -3.79 -45.23 -21.74
N SER A 150 -4.88 -44.48 -21.52
CA SER A 150 -6.06 -44.56 -22.39
C SER A 150 -5.72 -44.25 -23.85
N VAL A 151 -4.89 -43.24 -24.10
CA VAL A 151 -4.49 -42.87 -25.46
C VAL A 151 -3.64 -43.97 -26.08
N VAL A 152 -2.65 -44.48 -25.35
CA VAL A 152 -1.80 -45.59 -25.81
C VAL A 152 -2.63 -46.83 -26.14
N ALA A 153 -3.62 -47.18 -25.31
CA ALA A 153 -4.52 -48.30 -25.57
C ALA A 153 -5.32 -48.10 -26.86
N GLU A 154 -5.75 -46.88 -27.13
CA GLU A 154 -6.52 -46.54 -28.32
C GLU A 154 -5.67 -46.56 -29.61
N VAL A 155 -4.43 -46.05 -29.55
CA VAL A 155 -3.46 -46.18 -30.66
C VAL A 155 -3.18 -47.66 -30.92
N ASN A 156 -2.92 -48.44 -29.88
CA ASN A 156 -2.62 -49.86 -30.00
C ASN A 156 -3.80 -50.62 -30.65
N LYS A 157 -5.03 -50.39 -30.18
CA LYS A 157 -6.24 -51.02 -30.76
C LYS A 157 -6.41 -50.70 -32.25
N SER A 158 -6.16 -49.45 -32.64
CA SER A 158 -6.25 -49.01 -34.04
C SER A 158 -5.16 -49.64 -34.90
N ALA A 159 -3.91 -49.60 -34.43
CA ALA A 159 -2.75 -50.07 -35.19
C ALA A 159 -2.67 -51.60 -35.31
N VAL A 160 -3.11 -52.35 -34.30
CA VAL A 160 -3.12 -53.82 -34.32
C VAL A 160 -3.92 -54.36 -35.50
N THR A 161 -5.07 -53.74 -35.80
CA THR A 161 -5.95 -54.20 -36.89
C THR A 161 -5.26 -54.16 -38.25
N ASP A 162 -4.48 -53.12 -38.52
CA ASP A 162 -3.80 -52.95 -39.81
C ASP A 162 -2.45 -53.68 -39.86
N LEU A 163 -1.71 -53.72 -38.75
CA LEU A 163 -0.47 -54.48 -38.67
C LEU A 163 -0.70 -55.99 -38.74
N GLN A 164 -1.79 -56.51 -38.16
CA GLN A 164 -2.16 -57.93 -38.27
C GLN A 164 -2.45 -58.36 -39.72
N LYS A 165 -3.02 -57.48 -40.55
CA LYS A 165 -3.21 -57.76 -42.00
C LYS A 165 -1.87 -57.96 -42.71
N LEU A 166 -0.78 -57.43 -42.16
CA LEU A 166 0.59 -57.59 -42.65
C LEU A 166 1.34 -58.74 -41.97
N GLY A 167 0.71 -59.46 -41.03
CA GLY A 167 1.36 -60.50 -40.24
C GLY A 167 2.27 -59.97 -39.13
N LEU A 168 2.09 -58.71 -38.72
CA LEU A 168 2.87 -58.06 -37.67
C LEU A 168 2.07 -57.99 -36.36
N ALA A 169 2.77 -58.07 -35.24
CA ALA A 169 2.24 -57.94 -33.89
C ALA A 169 2.98 -56.83 -33.13
N ILE A 170 2.24 -56.05 -32.36
CA ILE A 170 2.79 -55.03 -31.47
C ILE A 170 2.98 -55.67 -30.09
N ASP A 171 4.22 -55.71 -29.59
CA ASP A 171 4.53 -56.20 -28.24
C ASP A 171 4.34 -55.10 -27.19
N ALA A 172 4.75 -53.87 -27.52
CA ALA A 172 4.60 -52.71 -26.65
C ALA A 172 4.50 -51.43 -27.47
N TYR A 173 3.71 -50.47 -27.00
CA TYR A 173 3.63 -49.11 -27.52
C TYR A 173 3.70 -48.15 -26.34
N THR A 174 4.57 -47.15 -26.40
CA THR A 174 4.71 -46.17 -25.32
C THR A 174 4.98 -44.78 -25.89
N ILE A 175 4.28 -43.78 -25.37
CA ILE A 175 4.55 -42.37 -25.68
C ILE A 175 5.78 -41.94 -24.87
N LYS A 176 6.83 -41.52 -25.57
CA LYS A 176 8.10 -41.10 -24.98
C LYS A 176 8.04 -39.66 -24.49
N ASP A 177 7.59 -38.75 -25.37
CA ASP A 177 7.48 -37.33 -25.05
C ASP A 177 6.39 -36.64 -25.88
N ILE A 178 5.85 -35.54 -25.35
CA ILE A 178 4.89 -34.67 -26.03
C ILE A 178 5.49 -33.27 -26.02
N LEU A 179 6.00 -32.87 -27.18
CA LEU A 179 6.65 -31.59 -27.40
C LEU A 179 5.63 -30.57 -27.90
N ASP A 180 5.65 -29.39 -27.31
CA ASP A 180 4.80 -28.28 -27.69
C ASP A 180 5.48 -27.41 -28.74
N THR A 181 5.07 -27.51 -30.00
CA THR A 181 5.72 -26.80 -31.12
C THR A 181 5.56 -25.28 -31.01
N ARG A 182 4.51 -24.77 -30.35
CA ARG A 182 4.18 -23.32 -30.32
C ARG A 182 4.06 -22.71 -28.92
N GLY A 183 4.39 -23.45 -27.86
CA GLY A 183 4.20 -23.01 -26.48
C GLY A 183 2.72 -22.92 -26.07
N ALA A 184 1.83 -23.59 -26.81
CA ALA A 184 0.39 -23.60 -26.57
C ALA A 184 0.00 -24.36 -25.28
N ILE A 185 0.66 -25.47 -24.96
CA ILE A 185 0.53 -26.19 -23.68
C ILE A 185 1.00 -25.28 -22.55
N ARG A 186 2.15 -24.59 -22.72
CA ARG A 186 2.67 -23.69 -21.69
C ARG A 186 1.67 -22.56 -21.40
N LEU A 187 1.10 -21.95 -22.43
CA LEU A 187 0.08 -20.90 -22.28
C LEU A 187 -1.22 -21.44 -21.66
N ALA A 188 -1.66 -22.63 -22.08
CA ALA A 188 -2.89 -23.26 -21.57
C ALA A 188 -2.77 -23.66 -20.09
N LEU A 189 -1.58 -24.06 -19.63
CA LEU A 189 -1.35 -24.54 -18.27
C LEU A 189 -0.86 -23.46 -17.29
N SER A 190 -0.26 -22.37 -17.79
CA SER A 190 0.20 -21.28 -16.93
C SER A 190 -0.95 -20.33 -16.57
N SER A 191 -1.04 -19.92 -15.30
CA SER A 191 -1.83 -18.74 -14.94
C SER A 191 -1.17 -17.49 -15.53
N LEU A 192 -1.89 -16.77 -16.38
CA LEU A 192 -1.48 -15.46 -16.87
C LEU A 192 -1.78 -14.42 -15.78
N ILE A 193 -0.73 -13.86 -15.18
CA ILE A 193 -0.87 -12.75 -14.23
C ILE A 193 -0.87 -11.45 -15.04
N ILE A 194 -1.97 -10.71 -14.94
CA ILE A 194 -2.21 -9.48 -15.70
C ILE A 194 -2.44 -8.35 -14.71
N ASP A 195 -1.56 -7.35 -14.74
CA ASP A 195 -1.77 -6.11 -14.02
C ASP A 195 -2.73 -5.21 -14.81
N VAL A 196 -3.87 -4.90 -14.21
CA VAL A 196 -4.94 -4.07 -14.73
C VAL A 196 -4.78 -2.71 -14.10
N THR A 197 -4.44 -1.69 -14.89
CA THR A 197 -4.32 -0.31 -14.39
C THR A 197 -5.35 0.55 -15.07
N THR A 198 -6.37 0.96 -14.32
CA THR A 198 -7.40 1.83 -14.86
C THR A 198 -6.93 3.29 -14.82
N PRO A 199 -6.99 4.02 -15.95
CA PRO A 199 -6.73 5.46 -15.95
C PRO A 199 -7.85 6.18 -15.17
N LYS A 200 -7.56 7.39 -14.69
CA LYS A 200 -8.41 8.21 -13.82
C LYS A 200 -9.92 8.13 -14.18
N ILE A 201 -10.68 7.38 -13.38
CA ILE A 201 -12.11 7.10 -13.55
C ILE A 201 -12.89 7.96 -12.55
N LEU A 202 -14.05 8.49 -12.96
CA LEU A 202 -14.98 9.09 -12.00
C LEU A 202 -15.79 7.98 -11.32
N THR A 203 -15.76 7.96 -10.00
CA THR A 203 -16.70 7.19 -9.17
C THR A 203 -18.11 7.80 -9.22
N SER A 204 -19.09 7.12 -8.62
CA SER A 204 -20.48 7.60 -8.58
C SER A 204 -20.63 8.97 -7.91
N ASP A 205 -19.77 9.28 -6.94
CA ASP A 205 -19.64 10.57 -6.25
C ASP A 205 -18.80 11.61 -7.03
N LYS A 206 -18.53 11.35 -8.33
CA LYS A 206 -17.76 12.20 -9.25
C LYS A 206 -16.32 12.46 -8.78
N ILE A 207 -15.77 11.57 -7.98
CA ILE A 207 -14.40 11.67 -7.52
C ILE A 207 -13.50 10.92 -8.49
N PRO A 208 -12.44 11.56 -9.01
CA PRO A 208 -11.56 10.91 -9.95
C PRO A 208 -10.53 10.04 -9.21
N VAL A 209 -10.56 8.72 -9.43
CA VAL A 209 -9.68 7.72 -8.81
C VAL A 209 -8.95 6.90 -9.88
N SER A 210 -7.74 6.46 -9.60
CA SER A 210 -7.10 5.39 -10.38
C SER A 210 -7.07 4.12 -9.56
N VAL A 211 -7.34 2.98 -10.17
CA VAL A 211 -7.29 1.68 -9.48
C VAL A 211 -6.34 0.76 -10.21
N SER A 212 -5.39 0.21 -9.45
CA SER A 212 -4.48 -0.83 -9.89
C SER A 212 -4.90 -2.15 -9.28
N ALA A 213 -5.09 -3.16 -10.11
CA ALA A 213 -5.46 -4.52 -9.71
C ALA A 213 -4.59 -5.54 -10.43
N THR A 214 -4.47 -6.73 -9.86
CA THR A 214 -3.80 -7.87 -10.45
C THR A 214 -4.81 -9.00 -10.61
N ALA A 215 -4.89 -9.54 -11.82
CA ALA A 215 -5.79 -10.63 -12.18
C ALA A 215 -4.97 -11.86 -12.61
N ALA A 216 -5.27 -13.02 -12.05
CA ALA A 216 -4.76 -14.31 -12.51
C ALA A 216 -5.81 -14.97 -13.41
N VAL A 217 -5.47 -15.17 -14.68
CA VAL A 217 -6.37 -15.75 -15.69
C VAL A 217 -5.80 -17.06 -16.19
N LYS A 218 -6.63 -18.09 -16.29
CA LYS A 218 -6.29 -19.40 -16.84
C LYS A 218 -7.14 -19.70 -18.06
N PHE A 219 -6.66 -20.55 -18.95
CA PHE A 219 -7.50 -21.11 -19.99
C PHE A 219 -8.41 -22.18 -19.40
N ASN A 220 -9.67 -22.18 -19.80
CA ASN A 220 -10.57 -23.29 -19.50
C ASN A 220 -10.16 -24.48 -20.37
N LEU A 221 -9.70 -25.57 -19.76
CA LEU A 221 -9.33 -26.79 -20.50
C LEU A 221 -10.54 -27.44 -21.17
N ASP A 222 -11.73 -27.34 -20.58
CA ASP A 222 -12.95 -27.93 -21.13
C ASP A 222 -13.44 -27.19 -22.39
N ASP A 223 -13.14 -25.88 -22.48
CA ASP A 223 -13.61 -24.96 -23.53
C ASP A 223 -12.45 -24.42 -24.38
N LEU A 224 -11.35 -25.18 -24.47
CA LEU A 224 -10.14 -24.75 -25.17
C LEU A 224 -10.38 -24.51 -26.67
N GLU A 225 -11.41 -25.11 -27.27
CA GLU A 225 -11.80 -24.83 -28.66
C GLU A 225 -12.22 -23.35 -28.87
N LYS A 226 -12.96 -22.77 -27.92
CA LYS A 226 -13.39 -21.36 -27.98
C LYS A 226 -12.19 -20.42 -27.86
N ALA A 227 -11.27 -20.77 -26.97
CA ALA A 227 -10.00 -20.05 -26.81
C ALA A 227 -9.12 -20.20 -28.05
N GLY A 228 -9.02 -21.42 -28.60
CA GLY A 228 -8.24 -21.71 -29.80
C GLY A 228 -8.72 -20.94 -31.02
N GLY A 229 -10.03 -20.82 -31.23
CA GLY A 229 -10.56 -20.00 -32.33
C GLY A 229 -10.13 -18.52 -32.28
N ARG A 230 -9.79 -17.99 -31.10
CA ARG A 230 -9.48 -16.56 -30.89
C ARG A 230 -8.00 -16.27 -30.67
N PHE A 231 -7.29 -17.17 -30.01
CA PHE A 231 -5.94 -16.93 -29.51
C PHE A 231 -4.89 -17.86 -30.14
N LEU A 232 -5.27 -19.01 -30.70
CA LEU A 232 -4.32 -19.85 -31.42
C LEU A 232 -3.88 -19.09 -32.68
N ASN A 233 -2.56 -18.93 -32.86
CA ASN A 233 -1.85 -18.08 -33.84
C ASN A 233 -1.64 -16.61 -33.48
N ARG A 234 -2.08 -16.13 -32.31
CA ARG A 234 -1.65 -14.81 -31.83
C ARG A 234 -0.38 -14.93 -31.00
N LYS A 235 0.41 -13.87 -30.98
CA LYS A 235 1.57 -13.79 -30.07
C LYS A 235 1.08 -13.70 -28.62
N PRO A 236 1.82 -14.25 -27.64
CA PRO A 236 1.45 -14.17 -26.22
C PRO A 236 1.10 -12.74 -25.77
N ASP A 237 1.85 -11.74 -26.24
CA ASP A 237 1.65 -10.33 -25.90
C ASP A 237 0.31 -9.77 -26.40
N GLU A 238 -0.13 -10.20 -27.58
CA GLU A 238 -1.43 -9.80 -28.16
C GLU A 238 -2.60 -10.41 -27.37
N VAL A 239 -2.43 -11.65 -26.90
CA VAL A 239 -3.42 -12.32 -26.05
C VAL A 239 -3.55 -11.60 -24.71
N ILE A 240 -2.42 -11.31 -24.05
CA ILE A 240 -2.38 -10.56 -22.78
C ILE A 240 -3.01 -9.18 -22.94
N SER A 241 -2.71 -8.47 -24.03
CA SER A 241 -3.28 -7.15 -24.31
C SER A 241 -4.79 -7.21 -24.50
N SER A 242 -5.30 -8.20 -25.26
CA SER A 242 -6.74 -8.39 -25.46
C SER A 242 -7.47 -8.68 -24.15
N ILE A 243 -6.88 -9.50 -23.27
CA ILE A 243 -7.46 -9.82 -21.96
C ILE A 243 -7.40 -8.59 -21.04
N ARG A 244 -6.29 -7.85 -21.05
CA ARG A 244 -6.12 -6.60 -20.29
C ARG A 244 -7.19 -5.57 -20.64
N GLU A 245 -7.47 -5.35 -21.94
CA GLU A 245 -8.50 -4.39 -22.37
C GLU A 245 -9.89 -4.72 -21.81
N ILE A 246 -10.26 -6.00 -21.79
CA ILE A 246 -11.55 -6.46 -21.23
C ILE A 246 -11.57 -6.27 -19.72
N LEU A 247 -10.50 -6.68 -19.04
CA LEU A 247 -10.36 -6.50 -17.59
C LEU A 247 -10.42 -5.02 -17.20
N GLU A 248 -9.73 -4.14 -17.92
CA GLU A 248 -9.78 -2.70 -17.68
C GLU A 248 -11.17 -2.13 -17.92
N GLY A 249 -11.83 -2.53 -19.01
CA GLY A 249 -13.20 -2.11 -19.33
C GLY A 249 -14.19 -2.48 -18.24
N LYS A 250 -14.18 -3.75 -17.80
CA LYS A 250 -15.08 -4.25 -16.75
C LYS A 250 -14.77 -3.70 -15.37
N THR A 251 -13.50 -3.61 -15.01
CA THR A 251 -13.09 -3.00 -13.74
C THR A 251 -13.50 -1.52 -13.70
N ARG A 252 -13.35 -0.80 -14.82
CA ARG A 252 -13.81 0.59 -14.95
C ARG A 252 -15.32 0.72 -14.79
N GLU A 253 -16.09 -0.16 -15.44
CA GLU A 253 -17.57 -0.19 -15.34
C GLU A 253 -18.03 -0.33 -13.89
N VAL A 254 -17.44 -1.28 -13.14
CA VAL A 254 -17.80 -1.51 -11.73
C VAL A 254 -17.36 -0.35 -10.83
N ILE A 255 -16.16 0.19 -11.02
CA ILE A 255 -15.68 1.32 -10.20
C ILE A 255 -16.52 2.57 -10.43
N ALA A 256 -16.96 2.83 -11.67
CA ALA A 256 -17.80 3.99 -11.99
C ALA A 256 -19.17 3.94 -11.28
N ALA A 257 -19.68 2.74 -10.98
CA ALA A 257 -20.94 2.54 -10.28
C ALA A 257 -20.83 2.64 -8.74
N VAL A 258 -19.61 2.62 -8.20
CA VAL A 258 -19.35 2.58 -6.75
C VAL A 258 -18.87 3.94 -6.25
N THR A 259 -19.12 4.25 -4.97
CA THR A 259 -18.63 5.47 -4.31
C THR A 259 -17.21 5.26 -3.78
N LEU A 260 -16.43 6.34 -3.61
CA LEU A 260 -15.06 6.24 -3.07
C LEU A 260 -15.02 5.52 -1.70
N GLU A 261 -15.98 5.82 -0.82
CA GLU A 261 -16.03 5.24 0.53
C GLU A 261 -16.18 3.71 0.50
N LYS A 262 -17.08 3.21 -0.36
CA LYS A 262 -17.25 1.77 -0.55
C LYS A 262 -16.01 1.14 -1.19
N LEU A 263 -15.34 1.85 -2.10
CA LEU A 263 -14.09 1.39 -2.71
C LEU A 263 -12.98 1.16 -1.68
N LEU A 264 -12.90 1.99 -0.64
CA LEU A 264 -11.90 1.90 0.41
C LEU A 264 -12.26 0.89 1.50
N HIS A 265 -13.54 0.80 1.89
CA HIS A 265 -13.98 -0.04 3.02
C HIS A 265 -14.46 -1.44 2.61
N GLU A 266 -15.08 -1.58 1.44
CA GLU A 266 -15.77 -2.80 0.99
C GLU A 266 -15.07 -3.46 -0.21
N ARG A 267 -13.73 -3.49 -0.21
CA ARG A 267 -12.92 -4.00 -1.33
C ARG A 267 -13.29 -5.42 -1.78
N GLU A 268 -13.66 -6.30 -0.85
CA GLU A 268 -14.02 -7.69 -1.15
C GLU A 268 -15.36 -7.81 -1.90
N GLU A 269 -16.33 -6.95 -1.60
CA GLU A 269 -17.61 -6.92 -2.30
C GLU A 269 -17.43 -6.44 -3.75
N ILE A 270 -16.51 -5.49 -3.95
CA ILE A 270 -16.20 -4.95 -5.27
C ILE A 270 -15.46 -5.98 -6.11
N VAL A 271 -14.49 -6.69 -5.52
CA VAL A 271 -13.82 -7.81 -6.19
C VAL A 271 -14.85 -8.83 -6.67
N LYS A 272 -15.83 -9.23 -5.84
CA LYS A 272 -16.90 -10.15 -6.26
C LYS A 272 -17.74 -9.61 -7.42
N LYS A 273 -18.12 -8.33 -7.38
CA LYS A 273 -18.87 -7.67 -8.47
C LYS A 273 -18.06 -7.63 -9.78
N VAL A 274 -16.75 -7.39 -9.68
CA VAL A 274 -15.85 -7.43 -10.83
C VAL A 274 -15.73 -8.85 -11.38
N GLU A 275 -15.55 -9.86 -10.53
CA GLU A 275 -15.50 -11.27 -10.93
C GLU A 275 -16.78 -11.71 -11.64
N GLU A 276 -17.95 -11.34 -11.09
CA GLU A 276 -19.26 -11.66 -11.69
C GLU A 276 -19.44 -10.98 -13.06
N ALA A 277 -19.04 -9.71 -13.19
CA ALA A 277 -19.11 -8.97 -14.45
C ALA A 277 -18.17 -9.51 -15.54
N ILE A 278 -17.05 -10.13 -15.15
CA ILE A 278 -16.06 -10.70 -16.08
C ILE A 278 -16.41 -12.13 -16.51
N LYS A 279 -17.08 -12.89 -15.63
CA LYS A 279 -17.35 -14.32 -15.80
C LYS A 279 -17.95 -14.67 -17.16
N ASP A 280 -18.95 -13.91 -17.61
CA ASP A 280 -19.64 -14.16 -18.87
C ASP A 280 -18.76 -13.89 -20.09
N ASP A 281 -17.94 -12.85 -20.06
CA ASP A 281 -17.05 -12.48 -21.17
C ASP A 281 -15.86 -13.45 -21.27
N PHE A 282 -15.34 -13.89 -20.12
CA PHE A 282 -14.27 -14.88 -20.07
C PHE A 282 -14.76 -16.26 -20.50
N ALA A 283 -15.97 -16.67 -20.09
CA ALA A 283 -16.58 -17.92 -20.54
C ALA A 283 -16.77 -17.97 -22.06
N LYS A 284 -17.17 -16.85 -22.71
CA LYS A 284 -17.25 -16.75 -24.18
C LYS A 284 -15.89 -16.90 -24.86
N MET A 285 -14.80 -16.57 -24.16
CA MET A 285 -13.42 -16.63 -24.65
C MET A 285 -12.70 -17.93 -24.28
N GLY A 286 -13.35 -18.85 -23.52
CA GLY A 286 -12.70 -20.05 -23.00
C GLY A 286 -11.63 -19.73 -21.94
N LEU A 287 -11.81 -18.65 -21.19
CA LEU A 287 -10.94 -18.21 -20.09
C LEU A 287 -11.67 -18.36 -18.75
N ILE A 288 -10.91 -18.53 -17.68
CA ILE A 288 -11.39 -18.54 -16.30
C ILE A 288 -10.56 -17.55 -15.50
N LEU A 289 -11.23 -16.73 -14.70
CA LEU A 289 -10.59 -15.88 -13.71
C LEU A 289 -10.33 -16.72 -12.45
N ASP A 290 -9.06 -16.91 -12.10
CA ASP A 290 -8.63 -17.71 -10.95
C ASP A 290 -8.60 -16.86 -9.67
N THR A 291 -8.12 -15.63 -9.78
CA THR A 291 -8.09 -14.67 -8.66
C THR A 291 -8.07 -13.26 -9.20
N PHE A 292 -8.82 -12.36 -8.56
CA PHE A 292 -8.73 -10.91 -8.79
C PHE A 292 -8.45 -10.19 -7.48
N ALA A 293 -7.41 -9.35 -7.44
CA ALA A 293 -7.03 -8.61 -6.25
C ALA A 293 -6.73 -7.15 -6.58
N ILE A 294 -7.33 -6.23 -5.83
CA ILE A 294 -7.00 -4.80 -5.91
C ILE A 294 -5.68 -4.58 -5.19
N LYS A 295 -4.70 -4.02 -5.91
CA LYS A 295 -3.35 -3.76 -5.41
C LYS A 295 -3.25 -2.40 -4.73
N ASP A 296 -3.73 -1.36 -5.41
CA ASP A 296 -3.65 0.02 -4.92
C ASP A 296 -4.74 0.91 -5.54
N ILE A 297 -5.14 1.96 -4.81
CA ILE A 297 -6.09 2.98 -5.26
C ILE A 297 -5.36 4.33 -5.20
N GLY A 298 -5.05 4.88 -6.37
CA GLY A 298 -4.34 6.15 -6.49
C GLY A 298 -5.23 7.37 -6.26
N ASP A 299 -4.59 8.42 -5.72
CA ASP A 299 -5.13 9.76 -5.45
C ASP A 299 -6.26 9.87 -4.37
N PRO A 300 -6.19 9.24 -3.18
CA PRO A 300 -7.17 9.53 -2.12
C PRO A 300 -7.07 10.97 -1.58
N GLU A 301 -5.89 11.61 -1.62
CA GLU A 301 -5.67 12.94 -1.05
C GLU A 301 -6.26 14.08 -1.91
N LYS A 302 -6.13 14.01 -3.23
CA LYS A 302 -6.75 14.99 -4.15
C LYS A 302 -8.28 14.87 -4.22
N ALA A 303 -8.81 13.68 -3.94
CA ALA A 303 -10.24 13.46 -3.76
C ALA A 303 -10.80 14.21 -2.53
N ILE A 304 -10.06 14.20 -1.42
CA ILE A 304 -10.41 14.94 -0.20
C ILE A 304 -10.34 16.45 -0.47
N GLU A 305 -9.34 16.92 -1.21
CA GLU A 305 -9.24 18.33 -1.61
C GLU A 305 -10.46 18.81 -2.40
N PHE A 306 -11.00 18.00 -3.31
CA PHE A 306 -12.24 18.32 -4.04
C PHE A 306 -13.47 18.41 -3.14
N ARG A 307 -13.52 17.61 -2.06
CA ARG A 307 -14.62 17.64 -1.07
C ARG A 307 -14.52 18.82 -0.11
N VAL A 308 -13.29 19.22 0.25
CA VAL A 308 -13.01 20.25 1.25
C VAL A 308 -12.96 21.66 0.62
N ALA A 309 -12.60 21.79 -0.66
CA ALA A 309 -12.57 23.06 -1.39
C ALA A 309 -13.87 23.89 -1.32
N PRO A 310 -15.08 23.35 -1.53
CA PRO A 310 -16.32 24.13 -1.39
C PRO A 310 -16.57 24.57 0.06
N GLN A 311 -16.27 23.72 1.05
CA GLN A 311 -16.48 24.03 2.47
C GLN A 311 -15.51 25.10 2.98
N ILE A 312 -14.25 25.06 2.58
CA ILE A 312 -13.26 26.10 2.89
C ILE A 312 -13.70 27.43 2.29
N LYS A 313 -14.13 27.45 1.03
CA LYS A 313 -14.55 28.69 0.36
C LYS A 313 -15.78 29.31 1.02
N GLU A 314 -16.71 28.48 1.50
CA GLU A 314 -17.89 28.95 2.24
C GLU A 314 -17.51 29.47 3.65
N GLN A 315 -16.65 28.77 4.38
CA GLN A 315 -16.15 29.21 5.69
C GLN A 315 -15.32 30.50 5.59
N GLU A 316 -14.47 30.64 4.57
CA GLU A 316 -13.70 31.86 4.30
C GLU A 316 -14.62 33.04 3.98
N THR A 317 -15.67 32.81 3.19
CA THR A 317 -16.66 33.85 2.88
C THR A 317 -17.41 34.30 4.14
N GLN A 318 -17.83 33.35 4.99
CA GLN A 318 -18.47 33.67 6.27
C GLN A 318 -17.52 34.39 7.24
N ALA A 319 -16.26 33.97 7.33
CA ALA A 319 -15.24 34.62 8.15
C ALA A 319 -14.97 36.05 7.68
N ARG A 320 -14.89 36.26 6.36
CA ARG A 320 -14.70 37.59 5.76
C ARG A 320 -15.89 38.51 6.01
N MET A 321 -17.12 37.99 5.92
CA MET A 321 -18.34 38.74 6.24
C MET A 321 -18.37 39.15 7.72
N LYS A 322 -18.01 38.24 8.63
CA LYS A 322 -17.96 38.49 10.07
C LYS A 322 -16.86 39.50 10.45
N GLN A 323 -15.70 39.44 9.79
CA GLN A 323 -14.64 40.44 9.95
C GLN A 323 -15.07 41.83 9.46
N ALA A 324 -15.75 41.90 8.31
CA ALA A 324 -16.26 43.16 7.79
C ALA A 324 -17.35 43.78 8.69
N GLU A 325 -18.18 42.95 9.32
CA GLU A 325 -19.16 43.40 10.31
C GLU A 325 -18.50 43.94 11.59
N LEU A 326 -17.50 43.22 12.12
CA LEU A 326 -16.70 43.66 13.26
C LEU A 326 -16.01 45.00 12.98
N GLU A 327 -15.43 45.18 11.79
CA GLU A 327 -14.79 46.45 11.41
C GLU A 327 -15.80 47.61 11.31
N LYS A 328 -17.02 47.35 10.80
CA LYS A 328 -18.09 48.36 10.80
C LYS A 328 -18.52 48.73 12.22
N THR A 329 -18.66 47.75 13.11
CA THR A 329 -19.02 48.02 14.51
C THR A 329 -17.92 48.80 15.25
N ALA A 330 -16.65 48.49 15.01
CA ALA A 330 -15.52 49.22 15.58
C ALA A 330 -15.48 50.68 15.09
N LYS A 331 -15.64 50.92 13.79
CA LYS A 331 -15.70 52.28 13.23
C LYS A 331 -16.87 53.10 13.76
N ASN A 332 -18.05 52.48 13.94
CA ASN A 332 -19.20 53.17 14.53
C ASN A 332 -18.95 53.57 15.99
N TYR A 333 -18.32 52.69 16.76
CA TYR A 333 -17.95 52.98 18.16
C TYR A 333 -16.92 54.11 18.27
N GLU A 334 -15.89 54.11 17.42
CA GLU A 334 -14.91 55.21 17.34
C GLU A 334 -15.57 56.55 16.96
N LEU A 335 -16.53 56.52 16.03
CA LEU A 335 -17.29 57.70 15.62
C LEU A 335 -18.13 58.24 16.78
N GLU A 336 -18.80 57.38 17.54
CA GLU A 336 -19.60 57.78 18.71
C GLU A 336 -18.72 58.40 19.81
N GLN A 337 -17.57 57.81 20.11
CA GLN A 337 -16.62 58.38 21.07
C GLN A 337 -16.10 59.75 20.64
N ALA A 338 -15.75 59.91 19.36
CA ALA A 338 -15.29 61.20 18.83
C ALA A 338 -16.38 62.28 18.93
N LEU A 339 -17.64 61.91 18.70
CA LEU A 339 -18.79 62.80 18.79
C LEU A 339 -19.07 63.23 20.24
N GLU A 340 -18.89 62.32 21.20
CA GLU A 340 -19.03 62.60 22.63
C GLU A 340 -17.90 63.49 23.17
N ILE A 341 -16.64 63.24 22.76
CA ILE A 341 -15.51 64.11 23.07
C ILE A 341 -15.72 65.51 22.49
N ALA A 342 -16.20 65.62 21.25
CA ALA A 342 -16.51 66.90 20.62
C ALA A 342 -17.63 67.67 21.33
N LYS A 343 -18.69 67.00 21.78
CA LYS A 343 -19.76 67.61 22.60
C LYS A 343 -19.22 68.17 23.92
N ARG A 344 -18.39 67.40 24.62
CA ARG A 344 -17.78 67.82 25.88
C ARG A 344 -16.85 69.02 25.70
N GLN A 345 -16.10 69.06 24.60
CA GLN A 345 -15.26 70.22 24.24
C GLN A 345 -16.12 71.46 23.96
N ALA A 346 -17.22 71.31 23.21
CA ALA A 346 -18.12 72.41 22.91
C ALA A 346 -18.82 72.97 24.17
N GLU A 347 -19.18 72.12 25.13
CA GLU A 347 -19.71 72.55 26.44
C GLU A 347 -18.65 73.30 27.25
N THR A 348 -17.42 72.77 27.31
CA THR A 348 -16.30 73.44 28.00
C THR A 348 -16.00 74.82 27.39
N GLU A 349 -16.08 74.96 26.07
CA GLU A 349 -15.91 76.26 25.39
C GLU A 349 -17.06 77.23 25.68
N LYS A 350 -18.31 76.74 25.75
CA LYS A 350 -19.46 77.55 26.16
C LYS A 350 -19.29 78.06 27.60
N GLU A 351 -18.89 77.19 28.52
CA GLU A 351 -18.61 77.57 29.91
C GLU A 351 -17.49 78.61 30.00
N LYS A 352 -16.39 78.42 29.26
CA LYS A 352 -15.31 79.42 29.18
C LYS A 352 -15.80 80.77 28.67
N ARG A 353 -16.66 80.79 27.64
CA ARG A 353 -17.24 82.04 27.10
C ARG A 353 -18.16 82.74 28.09
N VAL A 354 -18.96 81.99 28.86
CA VAL A 354 -19.82 82.55 29.92
C VAL A 354 -18.96 83.13 31.04
N PHE A 355 -17.90 82.45 31.44
CA PHE A 355 -16.97 82.92 32.46
C PHE A 355 -16.24 84.21 32.05
N THR A 356 -15.74 84.29 30.80
CA THR A 356 -15.09 85.53 30.31
C THR A 356 -16.07 86.70 30.21
N ALA A 357 -17.32 86.44 29.80
CA ALA A 357 -18.34 87.48 29.73
C ALA A 357 -18.75 88.01 31.12
N GLN A 358 -18.72 87.16 32.16
CA GLN A 358 -18.93 87.58 33.54
C GLN A 358 -17.77 88.43 34.08
N GLN A 359 -16.52 88.05 33.80
CA GLN A 359 -15.35 88.85 34.21
C GLN A 359 -15.33 90.24 33.54
N ASP A 360 -15.67 90.33 32.26
CA ASP A 360 -15.76 91.61 31.56
C ASP A 360 -16.89 92.50 32.10
N ALA A 361 -18.01 91.91 32.54
CA ALA A 361 -19.12 92.65 33.15
C ALA A 361 -18.75 93.17 34.55
N GLU A 362 -18.04 92.39 35.35
CA GLU A 362 -17.55 92.81 36.68
C GLU A 362 -16.47 93.89 36.58
N ALA A 363 -15.54 93.78 35.62
CA ALA A 363 -14.50 94.79 35.39
C ALA A 363 -15.12 96.17 35.03
N LYS A 364 -16.12 96.19 34.14
CA LYS A 364 -16.86 97.42 33.79
C LYS A 364 -17.66 97.98 34.97
N ALA A 365 -18.20 97.11 35.84
CA ALA A 365 -18.89 97.54 37.04
C ALA A 365 -17.95 98.16 38.09
N GLN A 366 -16.70 97.68 38.18
CA GLN A 366 -15.68 98.26 39.05
C GLN A 366 -15.16 99.61 38.52
N GLU A 367 -14.92 99.75 37.22
CA GLU A 367 -14.55 101.05 36.62
C GLU A 367 -15.65 102.11 36.82
N ALA A 368 -16.93 101.73 36.65
CA ALA A 368 -18.05 102.64 36.88
C ALA A 368 -18.14 103.10 38.35
N LYS A 369 -17.81 102.22 39.31
CA LYS A 369 -17.73 102.58 40.73
C LYS A 369 -16.56 103.53 41.03
N GLN A 370 -15.38 103.28 40.46
CA GLN A 370 -14.21 104.14 40.64
C GLN A 370 -14.43 105.55 40.05
N LEU A 371 -15.09 105.66 38.90
CA LEU A 371 -15.45 106.95 38.31
C LEU A 371 -16.49 107.72 39.13
N ALA A 372 -17.44 107.02 39.73
CA ALA A 372 -18.44 107.63 40.62
C ALA A 372 -17.81 108.13 41.93
N GLU A 373 -16.83 107.42 42.48
CA GLU A 373 -16.09 107.81 43.68
C GLU A 373 -15.16 109.00 43.41
N ALA A 374 -14.48 109.03 42.25
CA ALA A 374 -13.70 110.18 41.80
C ALA A 374 -14.55 111.46 41.61
N ARG A 375 -15.79 111.32 41.12
CA ARG A 375 -16.74 112.46 41.03
C ARG A 375 -17.22 112.95 42.40
N LYS A 376 -17.39 112.05 43.38
CA LYS A 376 -17.73 112.44 44.76
C LYS A 376 -16.57 113.17 45.45
N ALA A 377 -15.34 112.69 45.28
CA ALA A 377 -14.15 113.35 45.83
C ALA A 377 -13.89 114.74 45.22
N ALA A 378 -14.18 114.93 43.92
CA ALA A 378 -14.10 116.25 43.27
C ALA A 378 -15.15 117.24 43.84
N ALA A 379 -16.39 116.77 44.04
CA ALA A 379 -17.46 117.60 44.64
C ALA A 379 -17.17 117.99 46.10
N GLU A 380 -16.50 117.13 46.87
CA GLU A 380 -16.08 117.42 48.25
C GLU A 380 -14.89 118.41 48.30
N ALA A 381 -13.99 118.38 47.31
CA ALA A 381 -12.90 119.34 47.20
C ALA A 381 -13.39 120.76 46.81
N ASP A 382 -14.38 120.85 45.92
CA ASP A 382 -15.03 122.12 45.56
C ASP A 382 -15.87 122.69 46.71
N ALA A 383 -16.51 121.85 47.53
CA ALA A 383 -17.25 122.27 48.72
C ALA A 383 -16.33 122.83 49.83
N GLN A 384 -15.16 122.24 50.06
CA GLN A 384 -14.18 122.72 51.06
C GLN A 384 -13.46 124.01 50.64
N ALA A 385 -13.37 124.31 49.35
CA ALA A 385 -12.82 125.58 48.85
C ALA A 385 -13.79 126.75 49.12
N ALA A 386 -15.10 126.53 49.00
CA ALA A 386 -16.12 127.54 49.29
C ALA A 386 -16.28 127.85 50.80
N GLU A 387 -16.09 126.85 51.66
CA GLU A 387 -16.22 126.99 53.12
C GLU A 387 -15.08 127.84 53.74
N LYS A 388 -13.85 127.73 53.19
CA LYS A 388 -12.68 128.52 53.64
C LYS A 388 -12.75 130.01 53.25
N GLU A 389 -13.53 130.36 52.23
CA GLU A 389 -13.78 131.76 51.83
C GLU A 389 -14.85 132.43 52.72
N ALA A 390 -15.81 131.64 53.25
CA ALA A 390 -16.88 132.11 54.12
C ALA A 390 -16.43 132.35 55.58
N GLU A 391 -15.50 131.54 56.13
CA GLU A 391 -14.96 131.71 57.49
C GLU A 391 -14.09 132.97 57.66
N ALA A 392 -13.46 133.47 56.58
CA ALA A 392 -12.67 134.69 56.61
C ALA A 392 -13.52 135.96 56.79
N ASN A 393 -14.80 135.93 56.39
CA ASN A 393 -15.72 137.06 56.49
C ASN A 393 -16.54 137.09 57.80
N GLN A 394 -16.70 135.95 58.48
CA GLN A 394 -17.48 135.85 59.73
C GLN A 394 -16.66 136.17 61.00
N ARG A 395 -15.33 136.11 60.95
CA ARG A 395 -14.45 136.48 62.08
C ARG A 395 -14.46 137.98 62.46
N LYS A 396 -15.13 138.86 61.71
CA LYS A 396 -15.15 140.32 61.97
C LYS A 396 -16.42 140.85 62.64
N GLN A 397 -17.49 140.06 62.84
CA GLN A 397 -18.77 140.61 63.33
C GLN A 397 -19.34 140.00 64.62
N VAL A 398 -18.69 139.00 65.23
CA VAL A 398 -19.26 138.28 66.41
C VAL A 398 -18.70 138.76 67.76
N ALA A 399 -18.11 139.96 67.82
CA ALA A 399 -17.61 140.53 69.09
C ALA A 399 -18.65 141.34 69.89
N GLN A 400 -19.93 141.38 69.48
CA GLN A 400 -20.98 142.11 70.21
C GLN A 400 -22.28 141.31 70.25
N ILE A 401 -22.21 140.11 70.84
CA ILE A 401 -23.35 139.52 71.54
C ILE A 401 -23.26 140.04 72.97
N GLU A 402 -23.89 141.17 73.26
CA GLU A 402 -24.12 141.62 74.65
C GLU A 402 -25.12 142.78 74.68
N ALA A 403 -26.41 142.45 74.65
CA ALA A 403 -27.46 143.10 75.44
C ALA A 403 -28.85 142.61 75.00
N ASP A 404 -29.72 142.46 75.99
CA ASP A 404 -31.17 142.29 75.88
C ASP A 404 -31.72 140.89 75.64
N VAL A 405 -31.55 140.12 76.73
CA VAL A 405 -32.66 139.64 77.55
C VAL A 405 -33.98 140.38 77.29
N ARG A 406 -35.06 139.60 77.13
CA ARG A 406 -36.35 139.64 77.87
C ARG A 406 -37.57 139.59 76.95
N VAL A 407 -38.44 138.65 77.30
CA VAL A 407 -39.90 138.57 77.05
C VAL A 407 -40.37 137.48 76.08
N SER A 408 -40.81 136.40 76.73
CA SER A 408 -41.99 135.54 76.49
C SER A 408 -42.09 134.74 75.18
N GLU A 409 -42.05 133.42 75.18
CA GLU A 409 -42.99 132.49 75.86
C GLU A 409 -44.47 132.77 75.56
N GLU A 410 -44.97 132.29 74.42
CA GLU A 410 -46.35 131.74 74.30
C GLU A 410 -46.51 130.60 73.27
N ARG A 411 -45.50 130.22 72.45
CA ARG A 411 -45.68 129.15 71.43
C ARG A 411 -45.16 127.76 71.80
N LYS A 412 -45.11 127.45 73.08
CA LYS A 412 -45.33 126.08 73.56
C LYS A 412 -46.68 126.04 74.28
N LYS A 413 -47.78 125.71 73.57
CA LYS A 413 -48.99 124.99 74.09
C LYS A 413 -50.19 124.94 73.13
N ALA A 414 -49.96 124.43 71.93
CA ALA A 414 -50.95 123.70 71.15
C ALA A 414 -50.14 122.90 70.12
N GLU A 415 -50.10 121.58 69.99
CA GLU A 415 -50.69 120.38 70.59
C GLU A 415 -49.66 119.28 70.16
N ALA A 416 -49.14 118.32 70.92
CA ALA A 416 -49.58 117.70 72.15
C ALA A 416 -51.09 117.44 72.18
N LYS A 417 -51.60 116.77 71.14
CA LYS A 417 -52.59 115.69 71.23
C LYS A 417 -52.86 115.10 69.84
N ARG A 418 -52.50 113.82 69.72
CA ARG A 418 -52.66 112.86 68.61
C ARG A 418 -51.37 112.64 67.81
N ALA A 419 -50.76 111.48 67.84
CA ALA A 419 -51.00 110.23 68.56
C ALA A 419 -49.71 109.43 68.35
N GLU A 420 -49.04 108.81 69.32
CA GLU A 420 -49.53 107.77 70.24
C GLU A 420 -50.33 106.64 69.56
N ALA A 421 -50.23 106.45 68.24
CA ALA A 421 -51.00 105.41 67.53
C ALA A 421 -50.22 104.39 66.69
N ASP A 422 -48.89 104.43 66.57
CA ASP A 422 -48.15 103.34 65.89
C ASP A 422 -47.12 102.69 66.81
N MET A 423 -47.64 102.06 67.86
CA MET A 423 -47.03 100.86 68.44
C MET A 423 -47.26 99.66 67.51
N ALA A 424 -46.32 98.72 67.52
CA ALA A 424 -46.53 97.29 67.26
C ALA A 424 -46.55 96.77 65.81
N TYR A 425 -45.52 97.07 65.00
CA TYR A 425 -45.30 96.37 63.71
C TYR A 425 -44.02 95.52 63.64
N HIS A 426 -43.02 95.74 64.50
CA HIS A 426 -41.68 95.17 64.27
C HIS A 426 -41.34 93.81 64.91
N ILE A 427 -42.27 93.14 65.61
CA ILE A 427 -41.98 91.86 66.30
C ILE A 427 -42.65 90.64 65.62
N THR A 428 -43.79 90.78 64.95
CA THR A 428 -44.50 89.65 64.32
C THR A 428 -44.06 89.29 62.89
N GLU A 429 -43.37 90.19 62.16
CA GLU A 429 -42.89 89.87 60.80
C GLU A 429 -41.59 89.06 60.77
N LYS A 430 -40.71 89.24 61.78
CA LYS A 430 -39.42 88.53 61.82
C LYS A 430 -39.53 87.06 62.23
N GLU A 431 -40.53 86.69 63.03
CA GLU A 431 -40.76 85.28 63.42
C GLU A 431 -41.31 84.43 62.25
N LYS A 432 -42.19 85.00 61.41
CA LYS A 432 -42.71 84.31 60.20
C LYS A 432 -41.67 84.13 59.10
N GLN A 433 -40.66 84.99 59.01
CA GLN A 433 -39.58 84.86 58.02
C GLN A 433 -38.61 83.72 58.34
N ILE A 434 -38.38 83.40 59.62
CA ILE A 434 -37.47 82.33 60.04
C ILE A 434 -38.12 80.94 59.85
N GLU A 435 -39.42 80.82 60.09
CA GLU A 435 -40.16 79.57 59.88
C GLU A 435 -40.26 79.20 58.39
N LEU A 436 -40.45 80.19 57.52
CA LEU A 436 -40.47 80.00 56.06
C LEU A 436 -39.09 79.57 55.53
N GLN A 437 -38.00 80.16 56.03
CA GLN A 437 -36.64 79.78 55.65
C GLN A 437 -36.24 78.36 56.08
N ASN A 438 -36.67 77.91 57.26
CA ASN A 438 -36.41 76.54 57.74
C ASN A 438 -37.20 75.48 56.95
N LEU A 439 -38.44 75.80 56.55
CA LEU A 439 -39.25 74.94 55.68
C LEU A 439 -38.68 74.83 54.26
N GLU A 440 -38.13 75.92 53.71
CA GLU A 440 -37.46 75.91 52.40
C GLU A 440 -36.12 75.14 52.42
N ALA A 441 -35.35 75.22 53.51
CA ALA A 441 -34.11 74.46 53.69
C ALA A 441 -34.37 72.94 53.76
N MET A 442 -35.38 72.50 54.53
CA MET A 442 -35.78 71.09 54.59
C MET A 442 -36.31 70.53 53.26
N ARG A 443 -36.97 71.37 52.45
CA ARG A 443 -37.44 70.97 51.10
C ARG A 443 -36.26 70.72 50.17
N LYS A 444 -35.28 71.62 50.14
CA LYS A 444 -34.06 71.48 49.32
C LYS A 444 -33.20 70.29 49.75
N GLU A 445 -33.09 70.01 51.03
CA GLU A 445 -32.31 68.85 51.52
C GLU A 445 -32.93 67.52 51.10
N LYS A 446 -34.27 67.37 51.24
CA LYS A 446 -34.99 66.18 50.76
C LYS A 446 -34.98 66.06 49.23
N GLU A 447 -34.99 67.18 48.52
CA GLU A 447 -34.89 67.21 47.06
C GLU A 447 -33.49 66.79 46.58
N LEU A 448 -32.42 67.23 47.25
CA LEU A 448 -31.04 66.79 46.99
C LEU A 448 -30.81 65.32 47.37
N GLU A 449 -31.42 64.85 48.46
CA GLU A 449 -31.36 63.45 48.89
C GLU A 449 -32.07 62.51 47.89
N ALA A 450 -33.22 62.94 47.36
CA ALA A 450 -33.95 62.20 46.32
C ALA A 450 -33.26 62.27 44.95
N THR A 451 -32.67 63.41 44.58
CA THR A 451 -32.14 63.67 43.23
C THR A 451 -30.68 63.27 43.05
N VAL A 452 -29.86 63.27 44.11
CA VAL A 452 -28.41 63.02 43.99
C VAL A 452 -27.98 61.74 44.70
N LYS A 453 -28.38 61.52 45.96
CA LYS A 453 -27.89 60.39 46.75
C LYS A 453 -28.51 59.05 46.34
N LYS A 454 -29.84 59.00 46.19
CA LYS A 454 -30.55 57.76 45.79
C LYS A 454 -30.14 57.23 44.40
N PRO A 455 -29.99 58.06 43.34
CA PRO A 455 -29.50 57.57 42.05
C PRO A 455 -28.02 57.20 42.10
N ALA A 456 -27.16 57.93 42.82
CA ALA A 456 -25.74 57.58 42.96
C ALA A 456 -25.53 56.25 43.70
N GLU A 457 -26.33 55.94 44.73
CA GLU A 457 -26.31 54.65 45.41
C GLU A 457 -26.84 53.51 44.53
N ALA A 458 -27.87 53.76 43.72
CA ALA A 458 -28.38 52.79 42.74
C ALA A 458 -27.36 52.49 41.64
N GLU A 459 -26.65 53.51 41.15
CA GLU A 459 -25.54 53.33 40.18
C GLU A 459 -24.37 52.57 40.80
N ARG A 460 -23.97 52.90 42.04
CA ARG A 460 -22.88 52.18 42.72
C ARG A 460 -23.22 50.71 42.91
N PHE A 461 -24.45 50.39 43.33
CA PHE A 461 -24.92 49.01 43.48
C PHE A 461 -25.00 48.26 42.15
N LYS A 462 -25.43 48.95 41.07
CA LYS A 462 -25.43 48.38 39.72
C LYS A 462 -24.01 48.09 39.22
N ILE A 463 -23.06 48.99 39.45
CA ILE A 463 -21.65 48.80 39.09
C ILE A 463 -21.03 47.64 39.89
N GLU A 464 -21.34 47.54 41.19
CA GLU A 464 -20.86 46.47 42.06
C GLU A 464 -21.40 45.10 41.62
N GLN A 465 -22.71 45.00 41.31
CA GLN A 465 -23.29 43.76 40.76
C GLN A 465 -22.75 43.39 39.39
N LEU A 466 -22.52 44.37 38.50
CA LEU A 466 -21.94 44.12 37.19
C LEU A 466 -20.50 43.63 37.31
N ALA A 467 -19.70 44.22 38.20
CA ALA A 467 -18.33 43.78 38.47
C ALA A 467 -18.29 42.37 39.09
N GLU A 468 -19.23 42.04 39.97
CA GLU A 468 -19.34 40.71 40.56
C GLU A 468 -19.80 39.66 39.54
N ALA A 469 -20.77 39.98 38.69
CA ALA A 469 -21.19 39.13 37.57
C ALA A 469 -20.05 38.89 36.56
N GLU A 470 -19.25 39.92 36.27
CA GLU A 470 -18.08 39.83 35.39
C GLU A 470 -16.99 38.94 36.00
N LYS A 471 -16.71 39.09 37.31
CA LYS A 471 -15.77 38.24 38.03
C LYS A 471 -16.22 36.77 38.04
N LEU A 472 -17.50 36.50 38.31
CA LEU A 472 -18.05 35.15 38.27
C LEU A 472 -18.00 34.55 36.86
N ARG A 473 -18.30 35.35 35.83
CA ARG A 473 -18.18 34.95 34.43
C ARG A 473 -16.73 34.63 34.06
N GLN A 474 -15.76 35.43 34.48
CA GLN A 474 -14.34 35.15 34.24
C GLN A 474 -13.87 33.86 34.94
N ILE A 475 -14.29 33.62 36.18
CA ILE A 475 -13.99 32.37 36.90
C ILE A 475 -14.60 31.16 36.17
N ALA A 476 -15.86 31.27 35.72
CA ALA A 476 -16.53 30.21 34.98
C ALA A 476 -15.86 29.93 33.62
N LEU A 477 -15.43 30.97 32.89
CA LEU A 477 -14.69 30.82 31.64
C LEU A 477 -13.32 30.17 31.87
N ALA A 478 -12.58 30.60 32.90
CA ALA A 478 -11.30 30.00 33.26
C ALA A 478 -11.44 28.53 33.68
N GLN A 479 -12.51 28.18 34.40
CA GLN A 479 -12.82 26.78 34.76
C GLN A 479 -13.17 25.95 33.52
N ALA A 480 -13.99 26.47 32.60
CA ALA A 480 -14.34 25.79 31.36
C ALA A 480 -13.12 25.58 30.45
N GLU A 481 -12.22 26.56 30.37
CA GLU A 481 -10.95 26.43 29.63
C GLU A 481 -10.02 25.39 30.28
N ALA A 482 -9.88 25.41 31.61
CA ALA A 482 -9.08 24.41 32.32
C ALA A 482 -9.62 22.99 32.14
N GLU A 483 -10.95 22.82 32.17
CA GLU A 483 -11.60 21.53 31.95
C GLU A 483 -11.45 21.05 30.49
N LYS A 484 -11.60 21.96 29.52
CA LYS A 484 -11.35 21.67 28.09
C LYS A 484 -9.91 21.22 27.86
N ILE A 485 -8.93 21.90 28.43
CA ILE A 485 -7.50 21.54 28.31
C ILE A 485 -7.24 20.17 28.96
N LYS A 486 -7.84 19.90 30.13
CA LYS A 486 -7.71 18.60 30.80
C LYS A 486 -8.30 17.47 29.97
N LEU A 487 -9.49 17.66 29.40
CA LEU A 487 -10.17 16.66 28.59
C LEU A 487 -9.45 16.43 27.26
N ALA A 488 -8.95 17.49 26.63
CA ALA A 488 -8.10 17.41 25.44
C ALA A 488 -6.78 16.67 25.74
N GLY A 489 -6.11 17.00 26.85
CA GLY A 489 -4.88 16.31 27.26
C GLY A 489 -5.09 14.84 27.59
N GLN A 490 -6.24 14.46 28.17
CA GLN A 490 -6.61 13.06 28.38
C GLN A 490 -6.87 12.34 27.05
N ALA A 491 -7.62 12.95 26.15
CA ALA A 491 -7.88 12.39 24.82
C ALA A 491 -6.58 12.21 24.00
N GLU A 492 -5.66 13.18 24.06
CA GLU A 492 -4.35 13.08 23.43
C GLU A 492 -3.48 11.98 24.05
N ALA A 493 -3.46 11.87 25.38
CA ALA A 493 -2.71 10.81 26.07
C ALA A 493 -3.25 9.41 25.72
N GLU A 494 -4.58 9.24 25.66
CA GLU A 494 -5.21 8.00 25.23
C GLU A 494 -4.94 7.69 23.75
N ALA A 495 -5.00 8.70 22.87
CA ALA A 495 -4.68 8.54 21.46
C ALA A 495 -3.22 8.14 21.24
N ILE A 496 -2.28 8.76 21.96
CA ILE A 496 -0.85 8.41 21.91
C ILE A 496 -0.62 6.99 22.45
N LYS A 497 -1.28 6.62 23.56
CA LYS A 497 -1.18 5.27 24.13
C LYS A 497 -1.74 4.21 23.17
N ALA A 498 -2.88 4.48 22.52
CA ALA A 498 -3.47 3.59 21.54
C ALA A 498 -2.58 3.42 20.29
N LYS A 499 -2.00 4.53 19.79
CA LYS A 499 -1.02 4.48 18.69
C LYS A 499 0.24 3.70 19.08
N GLY A 500 0.80 3.95 20.27
CA GLY A 500 1.98 3.24 20.75
C GLY A 500 1.75 1.74 20.95
N LEU A 501 0.55 1.33 21.41
CA LEU A 501 0.18 -0.08 21.51
C LEU A 501 0.04 -0.74 20.12
N ALA A 502 -0.59 -0.04 19.16
CA ALA A 502 -0.72 -0.54 17.79
C ALA A 502 0.66 -0.67 17.10
N GLU A 503 1.54 0.31 17.26
CA GLU A 503 2.92 0.27 16.72
C GLU A 503 3.76 -0.83 17.38
N ALA A 504 3.62 -1.03 18.69
CA ALA A 504 4.29 -2.12 19.40
C ALA A 504 3.82 -3.50 18.89
N GLU A 505 2.51 -3.69 18.70
CA GLU A 505 1.94 -4.95 18.19
C GLU A 505 2.38 -5.23 16.74
N ILE A 506 2.42 -4.20 15.88
CA ILE A 506 2.95 -4.33 14.51
C ILE A 506 4.43 -4.70 14.53
N THR A 507 5.22 -4.05 15.38
CA THR A 507 6.66 -4.30 15.49
C THR A 507 6.95 -5.69 16.05
N GLU A 508 6.17 -6.13 17.04
CA GLU A 508 6.24 -7.48 17.59
C GLU A 508 5.86 -8.53 16.55
N ALA A 509 4.77 -8.32 15.82
CA ALA A 509 4.35 -9.21 14.73
C ALA A 509 5.40 -9.28 13.61
N GLN A 510 5.98 -8.15 13.22
CA GLN A 510 7.09 -8.09 12.26
C GLN A 510 8.34 -8.79 12.81
N GLY A 511 8.68 -8.57 14.08
CA GLY A 511 9.79 -9.23 14.77
C GLY A 511 9.61 -10.75 14.83
N MET A 512 8.41 -11.24 15.14
CA MET A 512 8.07 -12.65 15.12
C MET A 512 8.10 -13.24 13.71
N ALA A 513 7.64 -12.50 12.70
CA ALA A 513 7.68 -12.93 11.31
C ALA A 513 9.14 -13.03 10.80
N ILE A 514 9.97 -12.04 11.11
CA ILE A 514 11.41 -12.04 10.80
C ILE A 514 12.10 -13.16 11.54
N ALA A 515 11.82 -13.36 12.83
CA ALA A 515 12.41 -14.46 13.62
C ALA A 515 12.01 -15.84 13.07
N LYS A 516 10.74 -16.05 12.72
CA LYS A 516 10.27 -17.30 12.10
C LYS A 516 10.91 -17.53 10.72
N ALA A 517 11.02 -16.47 9.91
CA ALA A 517 11.69 -16.55 8.61
C ALA A 517 13.19 -16.85 8.78
N MET A 518 13.85 -16.23 9.76
CA MET A 518 15.26 -16.42 10.05
C MET A 518 15.54 -17.81 10.64
N MET A 519 14.64 -18.35 11.47
CA MET A 519 14.70 -19.74 11.95
C MET A 519 14.54 -20.73 10.80
N LYS A 520 13.56 -20.54 9.91
CA LYS A 520 13.41 -21.38 8.71
C LYS A 520 14.61 -21.29 7.78
N LYS A 521 15.18 -20.09 7.64
CA LYS A 521 16.41 -19.87 6.86
C LYS A 521 17.60 -20.58 7.50
N ALA A 522 17.74 -20.51 8.83
CA ALA A 522 18.78 -21.20 9.58
C ALA A 522 18.61 -22.72 9.54
N GLU A 523 17.38 -23.23 9.59
CA GLU A 523 17.05 -24.65 9.46
C GLU A 523 17.34 -25.17 8.05
N ALA A 524 16.97 -24.39 7.01
CA ALA A 524 17.36 -24.65 5.64
C ALA A 524 18.89 -24.66 5.50
N TRP A 525 19.58 -23.65 6.04
CA TRP A 525 21.06 -23.57 6.09
C TRP A 525 21.69 -24.74 6.84
N ARG A 526 21.03 -25.30 7.85
CA ARG A 526 21.48 -26.52 8.55
C ARG A 526 21.39 -27.77 7.67
N MET A 527 20.45 -27.80 6.72
CA MET A 527 20.31 -28.87 5.74
C MET A 527 21.25 -28.68 4.53
N TYR A 528 21.75 -27.47 4.29
CA TYR A 528 22.74 -27.18 3.26
C TYR A 528 24.15 -27.54 3.76
N ASN A 529 24.74 -28.57 3.17
CA ASN A 529 26.10 -29.04 3.48
C ASN A 529 27.17 -27.96 3.18
N ASN A 530 28.41 -28.16 3.65
CA ASN A 530 29.55 -27.23 3.52
C ASN A 530 29.81 -26.72 2.08
N ALA A 531 29.38 -27.46 1.05
CA ALA A 531 29.53 -27.08 -0.36
C ALA A 531 28.67 -25.87 -0.77
N ALA A 532 27.46 -25.72 -0.21
CA ALA A 532 26.56 -24.61 -0.53
C ALA A 532 26.99 -23.30 0.17
N ILE A 533 27.64 -23.41 1.33
CA ILE A 533 28.21 -22.25 2.04
C ILE A 533 29.38 -21.68 1.22
N ALA A 534 30.20 -22.55 0.59
CA ALA A 534 31.27 -22.12 -0.30
C ALA A 534 30.72 -21.41 -1.56
N GLU A 535 29.64 -21.91 -2.14
CA GLU A 535 28.97 -21.29 -3.28
C GLU A 535 28.43 -19.89 -2.96
N ILE A 536 27.73 -19.73 -1.83
CA ILE A 536 27.23 -18.43 -1.37
C ILE A 536 28.37 -17.46 -1.04
N MET A 537 29.48 -17.96 -0.45
CA MET A 537 30.67 -17.13 -0.22
C MET A 537 31.29 -16.67 -1.54
N ILE A 538 31.37 -17.55 -2.55
CA ILE A 538 31.86 -17.19 -3.88
C ILE A 538 30.96 -16.13 -4.52
N GLU A 539 29.64 -16.24 -4.33
CA GLU A 539 28.67 -15.27 -4.86
C GLU A 539 28.75 -13.90 -4.17
N ARG A 540 29.11 -13.87 -2.87
CA ARG A 540 29.25 -12.63 -2.07
C ARG A 540 30.65 -12.02 -2.06
N LEU A 541 31.65 -12.76 -2.52
CA LEU A 541 33.03 -12.26 -2.66
C LEU A 541 33.14 -10.94 -3.45
N PRO A 542 32.37 -10.69 -4.54
CA PRO A 542 32.43 -9.43 -5.28
C PRO A 542 32.02 -8.22 -4.43
N GLU A 543 30.94 -8.32 -3.64
CA GLU A 543 30.51 -7.22 -2.75
C GLU A 543 31.55 -6.96 -1.64
N ILE A 544 32.13 -8.02 -1.09
CA ILE A 544 33.18 -7.90 -0.08
C ILE A 544 34.43 -7.26 -0.69
N ALA A 545 34.86 -7.69 -1.87
CA ALA A 545 35.99 -7.11 -2.59
C ALA A 545 35.75 -5.63 -2.93
N GLU A 546 34.52 -5.26 -3.31
CA GLU A 546 34.13 -3.87 -3.56
C GLU A 546 34.21 -3.02 -2.29
N LYS A 547 33.67 -3.50 -1.16
CA LYS A 547 33.71 -2.77 0.11
C LYS A 547 35.12 -2.68 0.70
N VAL A 548 35.96 -3.70 0.51
CA VAL A 548 37.36 -3.73 0.96
C VAL A 548 38.27 -2.89 0.06
N SER A 549 37.94 -2.75 -1.23
CA SER A 549 38.67 -1.86 -2.16
C SER A 549 38.17 -0.41 -2.14
N ALA A 550 36.98 -0.13 -1.62
CA ALA A 550 36.44 1.22 -1.51
C ALA A 550 37.37 2.24 -0.78
N PRO A 551 38.12 1.88 0.29
CA PRO A 551 39.12 2.76 0.88
C PRO A 551 40.35 2.95 0.00
N LEU A 552 40.75 1.93 -0.77
CA LEU A 552 41.88 2.02 -1.71
C LEU A 552 41.55 2.89 -2.93
N ASN A 553 40.27 2.90 -3.35
CA ASN A 553 39.76 3.74 -4.43
C ASN A 553 39.71 5.24 -4.05
N ARG A 554 39.89 5.59 -2.77
CA ARG A 554 39.99 6.96 -2.26
C ARG A 554 41.43 7.45 -2.10
N VAL A 555 42.43 6.64 -2.42
CA VAL A 555 43.84 7.02 -2.30
C VAL A 555 44.38 7.40 -3.68
N ASP A 556 44.18 8.65 -4.08
CA ASP A 556 44.63 9.16 -5.39
C ASP A 556 46.16 9.25 -5.53
N LYS A 557 46.88 9.42 -4.42
CA LYS A 557 48.35 9.54 -4.42
C LYS A 557 48.96 9.13 -3.09
N VAL A 558 49.68 8.00 -3.09
CA VAL A 558 50.58 7.63 -1.98
C VAL A 558 51.91 8.34 -2.20
N ILE A 559 52.20 9.38 -1.41
CA ILE A 559 53.52 10.01 -1.41
C ILE A 559 54.40 9.28 -0.39
N MET A 560 55.33 8.49 -0.90
CA MET A 560 56.33 7.83 -0.09
C MET A 560 57.48 8.82 0.18
N ILE A 561 57.64 9.26 1.43
CA ILE A 561 58.81 10.05 1.84
C ILE A 561 59.95 9.07 2.09
N GLY A 562 60.78 8.86 1.07
CA GLY A 562 61.99 8.07 1.17
C GLY A 562 63.08 8.82 1.95
N GLY A 563 63.32 8.38 3.19
CA GLY A 563 64.65 8.47 3.78
C GLY A 563 65.57 7.48 3.08
N SER A 564 66.74 7.93 2.67
CA SER A 564 67.72 7.22 1.84
C SER A 564 68.03 5.80 2.35
N ASN A 565 67.55 4.81 1.59
CA ASN A 565 68.17 3.54 1.22
C ASN A 565 67.03 2.56 0.90
N GLY A 566 66.98 2.09 -0.35
CA GLY A 566 65.88 1.33 -0.96
C GLY A 566 65.55 -0.02 -0.31
N ALA A 567 65.09 0.01 0.94
CA ALA A 567 64.68 -1.14 1.75
C ALA A 567 63.35 -0.86 2.50
N GLY A 568 62.58 0.15 2.09
CA GLY A 568 61.30 0.52 2.73
C GLY A 568 60.09 -0.27 2.26
N PHE A 569 60.12 -0.85 1.06
CA PHE A 569 58.98 -1.61 0.53
C PHE A 569 58.92 -3.04 1.08
N SER A 570 60.08 -3.68 1.29
CA SER A 570 60.13 -5.08 1.76
C SER A 570 59.67 -5.25 3.20
N ASN A 571 59.93 -4.27 4.08
CA ASN A 571 59.46 -4.30 5.47
C ASN A 571 57.98 -3.92 5.58
N LEU A 572 57.46 -3.00 4.75
CA LEU A 572 56.03 -2.71 4.71
C LEU A 572 55.23 -3.91 4.15
N THR A 573 55.72 -4.58 3.11
CA THR A 573 55.10 -5.82 2.62
C THR A 573 55.19 -6.95 3.64
N LYS A 574 56.28 -7.05 4.42
CA LYS A 574 56.40 -8.01 5.53
C LYS A 574 55.45 -7.70 6.70
N ASP A 575 55.32 -6.44 7.09
CA ASP A 575 54.44 -6.03 8.19
C ASP A 575 52.97 -6.13 7.78
N ILE A 576 52.62 -5.80 6.52
CA ILE A 576 51.28 -6.03 5.97
C ILE A 576 51.01 -7.53 5.87
N ALA A 577 51.95 -8.34 5.38
CA ALA A 577 51.80 -9.80 5.34
C ALA A 577 51.67 -10.40 6.75
N GLY A 578 52.40 -9.88 7.74
CA GLY A 578 52.32 -10.29 9.15
C GLY A 578 51.01 -9.88 9.83
N THR A 579 50.48 -8.70 9.48
CA THR A 579 49.18 -8.22 9.96
C THR A 579 48.03 -9.01 9.32
N VAL A 580 48.12 -9.31 8.02
CA VAL A 580 47.15 -10.16 7.32
C VAL A 580 47.23 -11.61 7.81
N ALA A 581 48.42 -12.10 8.18
CA ALA A 581 48.61 -13.43 8.76
C ALA A 581 48.06 -13.57 10.19
N THR A 582 47.88 -12.46 10.93
CA THR A 582 47.30 -12.46 12.29
C THR A 582 45.78 -12.27 12.29
N VAL A 583 45.18 -11.84 11.17
CA VAL A 583 43.72 -11.72 11.03
C VAL A 583 42.98 -13.03 11.33
N PRO A 584 43.40 -14.22 10.84
CA PRO A 584 42.74 -15.47 11.16
C PRO A 584 42.76 -15.79 12.66
N GLU A 585 43.83 -15.44 13.36
CA GLU A 585 44.02 -15.72 14.79
C GLU A 585 43.17 -14.79 15.66
N VAL A 586 43.01 -13.52 15.27
CA VAL A 586 42.11 -12.56 15.91
C VAL A 586 40.64 -12.93 15.68
N LEU A 587 40.28 -13.35 14.47
CA LEU A 587 38.93 -13.86 14.19
C LEU A 587 38.62 -15.11 15.01
N LYS A 588 39.58 -16.04 15.13
CA LYS A 588 39.43 -17.25 15.95
C LYS A 588 39.19 -16.93 17.43
N ASN A 589 39.93 -15.96 17.98
CA ASN A 589 39.77 -15.55 19.38
C ASN A 589 38.47 -14.78 19.66
N LEU A 590 37.94 -14.04 18.69
CA LEU A 590 36.71 -13.26 18.87
C LEU A 590 35.42 -14.06 18.56
N THR A 591 35.48 -15.00 17.62
CA THR A 591 34.30 -15.73 17.13
C THR A 591 34.30 -17.21 17.53
N GLY A 592 35.41 -17.72 18.06
CA GLY A 592 35.59 -19.13 18.40
C GLY A 592 35.71 -20.06 17.19
N PHE A 593 35.74 -19.54 15.95
CA PHE A 593 35.67 -20.33 14.73
C PHE A 593 37.02 -20.36 13.99
N ASP A 594 37.61 -21.55 13.84
CA ASP A 594 38.88 -21.73 13.14
C ASP A 594 38.66 -22.05 11.65
N ILE A 595 38.79 -21.02 10.82
CA ILE A 595 38.58 -21.09 9.36
C ILE A 595 39.63 -21.99 8.69
N ILE A 596 40.85 -22.08 9.24
CA ILE A 596 41.93 -22.90 8.70
C ILE A 596 41.65 -24.38 8.98
N GLU A 597 41.13 -24.68 10.16
CA GLU A 597 40.69 -26.03 10.56
C GLU A 597 39.45 -26.47 9.76
N ALA A 598 38.50 -25.56 9.51
CA ALA A 598 37.35 -25.79 8.65
C ALA A 598 37.77 -26.16 7.22
N ILE A 599 38.74 -25.44 6.63
CA ILE A 599 39.27 -25.74 5.29
C ILE A 599 40.02 -27.07 5.25
N LYS A 600 40.82 -27.39 6.29
CA LYS A 600 41.52 -28.69 6.41
C LYS A 600 40.55 -29.87 6.55
N SER A 601 39.46 -29.68 7.29
CA SER A 601 38.44 -30.72 7.49
C SER A 601 37.68 -31.08 6.20
N ILE A 602 37.55 -30.12 5.27
CA ILE A 602 36.93 -30.31 3.94
C ILE A 602 37.83 -31.16 3.02
N GLN A 603 39.16 -31.06 3.15
CA GLN A 603 40.09 -31.84 2.32
C GLN A 603 40.27 -33.31 2.77
N GLN A 604 39.97 -33.65 4.03
CA GLN A 604 40.37 -34.97 4.56
C GLN A 604 39.26 -36.00 4.80
N ASN A 605 37.96 -35.70 4.64
CA ASN A 605 36.93 -36.72 4.95
C ASN A 605 35.66 -36.66 4.07
N PRO A 606 35.61 -37.42 2.96
CA PRO A 606 34.38 -37.56 2.18
C PRO A 606 33.35 -38.56 2.73
N THR A 607 33.63 -39.37 3.77
CA THR A 607 32.83 -40.62 3.94
C THR A 607 32.30 -40.96 5.34
N THR A 608 32.50 -40.17 6.40
CA THR A 608 32.12 -40.61 7.77
C THR A 608 30.94 -39.87 8.41
N GLN A 609 30.38 -38.82 7.79
CA GLN A 609 29.32 -38.02 8.43
C GLN A 609 27.87 -38.49 8.14
N GLN A 610 27.65 -39.41 7.20
CA GLN A 610 26.31 -39.90 6.89
C GLN A 610 25.76 -40.85 7.97
N THR A 611 26.61 -41.56 8.71
CA THR A 611 26.16 -42.58 9.68
C THR A 611 25.81 -41.99 11.06
N GLN A 612 26.44 -40.89 11.48
CA GLN A 612 26.15 -40.25 12.78
C GLN A 612 24.92 -39.35 12.74
N THR A 613 24.63 -38.74 11.59
CA THR A 613 23.48 -37.86 11.40
C THR A 613 22.15 -38.65 11.46
N GLN A 614 22.12 -39.88 10.96
CA GLN A 614 20.92 -40.73 11.04
C GLN A 614 20.62 -41.20 12.48
N ALA A 615 21.65 -41.44 13.30
CA ALA A 615 21.47 -41.85 14.70
C ALA A 615 20.91 -40.73 15.60
N GLN A 616 21.30 -39.47 15.36
CA GLN A 616 20.81 -38.32 16.14
C GLN A 616 19.38 -37.89 15.76
N ILE A 617 18.98 -38.04 14.50
CA ILE A 617 17.60 -37.75 14.06
C ILE A 617 16.61 -38.72 14.73
N GLN A 618 17.00 -39.99 14.90
CA GLN A 618 16.13 -41.01 15.50
C GLN A 618 15.98 -40.84 17.03
N GLN A 619 17.03 -40.38 17.72
CA GLN A 619 16.95 -40.07 19.16
C GLN A 619 16.13 -38.81 19.44
N THR A 620 16.22 -37.79 18.57
CA THR A 620 15.46 -36.54 18.74
C THR A 620 13.96 -36.74 18.50
N GLN A 621 13.58 -37.56 17.52
CA GLN A 621 12.16 -37.90 17.29
C GLN A 621 11.55 -38.69 18.45
N THR A 622 12.33 -39.56 19.11
CA THR A 622 11.84 -40.37 20.24
C THR A 622 11.58 -39.52 21.50
N GLN A 623 12.34 -38.43 21.70
CA GLN A 623 12.15 -37.52 22.83
C GLN A 623 10.96 -36.56 22.64
N GLN A 624 10.64 -36.19 21.40
CA GLN A 624 9.51 -35.28 21.11
C GLN A 624 8.14 -35.98 21.23
N LEU A 625 8.06 -37.29 20.99
CA LEU A 625 6.83 -38.09 21.20
C LEU A 625 6.46 -38.28 22.67
N GLN A 626 7.40 -38.09 23.62
CA GLN A 626 7.16 -38.25 25.06
C GLN A 626 6.69 -36.96 25.77
N GLN A 627 6.70 -35.80 25.10
CA GLN A 627 6.36 -34.51 25.71
C GLN A 627 4.97 -33.96 25.35
N GLN A 628 4.09 -34.76 24.73
CA GLN A 628 2.69 -34.33 24.57
C GLN A 628 1.95 -34.40 25.92
N PRO A 629 1.27 -33.33 26.36
CA PRO A 629 0.49 -33.35 27.59
C PRO A 629 -0.73 -34.26 27.44
N ARG A 630 -0.97 -35.14 28.43
CA ARG A 630 -2.11 -36.07 28.42
C ARG A 630 -3.44 -35.31 28.53
N PRO A 631 -4.49 -35.69 27.77
CA PRO A 631 -5.81 -35.08 27.91
C PRO A 631 -6.44 -35.43 29.26
N ASN A 632 -7.00 -34.40 29.91
CA ASN A 632 -7.61 -34.46 31.23
C ASN A 632 -9.03 -35.06 31.11
N ILE A 633 -9.27 -36.23 31.69
CA ILE A 633 -10.57 -36.91 31.69
C ILE A 633 -11.20 -36.75 33.09
N PRO A 634 -12.42 -36.20 33.23
CA PRO A 634 -13.08 -36.07 34.53
C PRO A 634 -13.55 -37.42 35.07
N PRO A 635 -13.58 -37.62 36.41
CA PRO A 635 -13.90 -38.90 37.02
C PRO A 635 -15.40 -39.25 36.87
N THR A 636 -15.66 -40.46 36.37
CA THR A 636 -17.00 -41.05 36.31
C THR A 636 -17.41 -41.62 37.66
N ASN A 637 -18.61 -41.23 38.09
CA ASN A 637 -19.29 -41.62 39.33
C ASN A 637 -19.70 -43.11 39.29
N PRO A 638 -19.30 -43.96 40.26
CA PRO A 638 -19.68 -45.35 40.29
C PRO A 638 -20.93 -45.55 41.16
N ASN A 639 -22.11 -45.18 40.65
CA ASN A 639 -23.39 -45.64 41.21
C ASN A 639 -24.55 -45.32 40.26
N ILE A 640 -24.73 -46.10 39.20
CA ILE A 640 -26.05 -46.39 38.62
C ILE A 640 -26.02 -47.84 38.12
N LYS A 641 -26.84 -48.68 38.75
CA LYS A 641 -27.19 -50.04 38.31
C LYS A 641 -28.17 -49.99 37.17
#